data_AF-A0A0D3K5A1-F1
#
_entry.id   AF-A0A0D3K5A1-F1
#
_cell.length_a   1.000
_cell.length_b   1.000
_cell.length_c   1.000
_cell.angle_alpha   90.00
_cell.angle_beta   90.00
_cell.angle_gamma   90.00
#
_symmetry.space_group_name_H-M   'P 1'
#
loop_
_entity.id
_entity.type
_entity.pdbx_description
1 polymer ?
#
loop_
_entity_poly.entity_id
_entity_poly.type
_entity_poly.pdbx_seq_one_letter_code
_entity_poly.pdbx_strand_id
1 'polypeptide(L)'
;MADSQRLELAHGTLRLVGGSVDQAAAAFSVNVPDELKSKRHQRDGSASHHVTLISKHEADAIVSRQGGTRDEHLQTLLQRVGGLSFSWRALGLGSTSCQGSRAFFVVLGWPELSLLRASYGLHPCTLHITCGFMPRDVHGVAKGCHFLLPGLCNRAALDTSLQIATLLAAASEEDVPALSNVFPPLPPLDALTARIGSQAALRSIYTLPSLARCNWVVPGRIMCGDCGALVTHARELCAAGVTTIVNLQTKGERDAVPYHHGVLKLNSAAKFVELPIKDQQTTDDARVSALVLSILSRVGDGEVFYIHCRGGHGRTGTVCSILLGAIHSLAGQVALCTFQCLHDLRAQPCFHGHGEPRDLSFVTALFDVQKAQVCRLLGGDAEVAPAPLCPQKDLSAMYGQGASKYDEETLQEWQSRGVAASKAAKQRDWTAACLEFEACVSLRPDWEKGVACLLKARSKRREAAQVDGDGGRRMEEAVTSATVAATPASSKPLRRLGAHVPLFVVLAGLPGAGQSTFAKALAHSREEWLLIDSDETGGRRETEAAVCAGCKSVTAAAKRGGGGKHSRLIVDKCNVRTAERASLLALALPLLPQKPDTTVVYFATETATCIERVASRTDHPSIPYGHGRPAVQSMAKALELPAAVAAAAQAKEGAAWRSVEVDGLRWIVVNSFEQVNALLSSWGAGPAEVAPAGFKKFPRTRHVLNTGGSAVPSPITSHNSHNMGP
;
A
#
# COMPACT_ATOMS: atom_id res chain seq x y z
N MET A 1 11.24 27.42 -30.74
CA MET A 1 9.79 27.17 -30.81
C MET A 1 9.50 26.00 -29.88
N ALA A 2 8.89 26.25 -28.72
CA ALA A 2 8.66 25.21 -27.72
C ALA A 2 7.59 24.25 -28.26
N ASP A 3 7.97 22.98 -28.40
CA ASP A 3 7.17 21.93 -29.03
C ASP A 3 5.89 21.70 -28.21
N SER A 4 4.78 22.31 -28.63
CA SER A 4 3.52 22.34 -27.90
C SER A 4 2.85 20.97 -27.92
N GLN A 5 2.47 20.45 -26.75
CA GLN A 5 1.59 19.30 -26.64
C GLN A 5 0.24 19.56 -27.32
N ARG A 6 -0.29 18.56 -28.01
CA ARG A 6 -1.58 18.63 -28.72
C ARG A 6 -2.40 17.36 -28.50
N LEU A 7 -3.72 17.53 -28.55
CA LEU A 7 -4.68 16.43 -28.59
C LEU A 7 -4.94 16.04 -30.04
N GLU A 8 -5.01 14.75 -30.32
CA GLU A 8 -5.37 14.25 -31.64
C GLU A 8 -6.32 13.05 -31.55
N LEU A 9 -7.22 12.97 -32.52
CA LEU A 9 -8.05 11.78 -32.75
C LEU A 9 -7.35 10.90 -33.77
N ALA A 10 -7.05 9.66 -33.40
CA ALA A 10 -6.40 8.70 -34.28
C ALA A 10 -6.93 7.30 -34.03
N HIS A 11 -7.32 6.59 -35.09
CA HIS A 11 -7.75 5.19 -35.04
C HIS A 11 -8.91 4.92 -34.04
N GLY A 12 -9.84 5.86 -33.89
CA GLY A 12 -10.95 5.76 -32.94
C GLY A 12 -10.53 5.89 -31.47
N THR A 13 -9.43 6.60 -31.20
CA THR A 13 -8.92 6.89 -29.85
C THR A 13 -8.60 8.38 -29.72
N LEU A 14 -8.72 8.92 -28.50
CA LEU A 14 -8.23 10.26 -28.16
C LEU A 14 -6.83 10.14 -27.55
N ARG A 15 -5.86 10.85 -28.11
CA ARG A 15 -4.44 10.77 -27.73
C ARG A 15 -3.87 12.15 -27.40
N LEU A 16 -2.90 12.16 -26.49
CA LEU A 16 -2.02 13.29 -26.24
C LEU A 16 -0.65 13.01 -26.88
N VAL A 17 -0.15 13.94 -27.67
CA VAL A 17 1.16 13.87 -28.34
C VAL A 17 1.91 15.20 -28.22
N GLY A 18 3.22 15.20 -28.48
CA GLY A 18 4.05 16.41 -28.56
C GLY A 18 5.29 16.33 -27.68
N GLY A 19 6.14 17.37 -27.74
CA GLY A 19 7.48 17.32 -27.16
C GLY A 19 7.52 17.12 -25.64
N SER A 20 6.51 17.54 -24.88
CA SER A 20 6.44 17.24 -23.43
C SER A 20 6.25 15.75 -23.16
N VAL A 21 5.45 15.05 -23.98
CA VAL A 21 5.26 13.59 -23.90
C VAL A 21 6.56 12.88 -24.26
N ASP A 22 7.24 13.34 -25.32
CA ASP A 22 8.52 12.78 -25.73
C ASP A 22 9.63 13.01 -24.70
N GLN A 23 9.71 14.19 -24.09
CA GLN A 23 10.66 14.48 -23.01
C GLN A 23 10.38 13.60 -21.79
N ALA A 24 9.12 13.46 -21.38
CA ALA A 24 8.75 12.58 -20.29
C ALA A 24 9.13 11.13 -20.59
N ALA A 25 8.90 10.64 -21.81
CA ALA A 25 9.33 9.31 -22.22
C ALA A 25 10.86 9.17 -22.19
N ALA A 26 11.60 10.13 -22.75
CA ALA A 26 13.05 10.11 -22.86
C ALA A 26 13.74 10.05 -21.49
N ALA A 27 13.25 10.82 -20.52
CA ALA A 27 13.80 10.87 -19.16
C ALA A 27 13.87 9.49 -18.49
N PHE A 28 12.94 8.60 -18.80
CA PHE A 28 12.88 7.25 -18.24
C PHE A 28 13.34 6.16 -19.21
N SER A 29 13.31 6.42 -20.52
CA SER A 29 13.67 5.45 -21.56
C SER A 29 15.13 5.02 -21.49
N VAL A 30 16.03 5.81 -20.89
CA VAL A 30 17.41 5.38 -20.59
C VAL A 30 17.47 4.08 -19.79
N ASN A 31 16.46 3.79 -18.99
CA ASN A 31 16.36 2.57 -18.17
C ASN A 31 15.68 1.40 -18.88
N VAL A 32 15.34 1.55 -20.17
CA VAL A 32 14.73 0.51 -21.00
C VAL A 32 15.78 0.00 -21.99
N PRO A 33 15.95 -1.33 -22.18
CA PRO A 33 16.90 -1.84 -23.18
C PRO A 33 16.52 -1.47 -24.62
N ASP A 34 17.51 -1.20 -25.46
CA ASP A 34 17.30 -0.66 -26.83
C ASP A 34 16.58 -1.64 -27.78
N GLU A 35 16.77 -2.93 -27.58
CA GLU A 35 16.06 -3.99 -28.31
C GLU A 35 14.53 -3.88 -28.15
N LEU A 36 14.07 -3.49 -26.96
CA LEU A 36 12.65 -3.37 -26.63
C LEU A 36 12.06 -2.06 -27.15
N LYS A 37 12.86 -0.98 -27.16
CA LYS A 37 12.49 0.30 -27.79
C LYS A 37 12.30 0.14 -29.29
N SER A 38 13.20 -0.61 -29.92
CA SER A 38 13.18 -0.88 -31.37
C SER A 38 11.88 -1.56 -31.81
N LYS A 39 11.36 -2.51 -31.01
CA LYS A 39 10.06 -3.14 -31.27
C LYS A 39 8.88 -2.18 -31.19
N ARG A 40 8.93 -1.21 -30.27
CA ARG A 40 7.94 -0.14 -30.17
C ARG A 40 8.00 0.80 -31.38
N HIS A 41 9.20 1.19 -31.81
CA HIS A 41 9.37 1.97 -33.03
C HIS A 41 8.83 1.24 -34.28
N GLN A 42 9.06 -0.07 -34.39
CA GLN A 42 8.50 -0.88 -35.48
C GLN A 42 6.96 -0.92 -35.47
N ARG A 43 6.32 -0.91 -34.29
CA ARG A 43 4.86 -0.87 -34.15
C ARG A 43 4.28 0.50 -34.49
N ASP A 44 4.85 1.56 -33.92
CA ASP A 44 4.27 2.91 -33.97
C ASP A 44 4.65 3.67 -35.25
N GLY A 45 5.67 3.22 -36.00
CA GLY A 45 6.13 3.85 -37.24
C GLY A 45 6.72 5.25 -37.09
N SER A 46 6.79 5.78 -35.86
CA SER A 46 7.34 7.10 -35.54
C SER A 46 8.27 7.06 -34.33
N ALA A 47 9.16 8.04 -34.25
CA ALA A 47 9.98 8.26 -33.06
C ALA A 47 9.16 8.82 -31.89
N SER A 48 8.05 9.53 -32.19
CA SER A 48 7.23 10.23 -31.21
C SER A 48 6.40 9.30 -30.30
N HIS A 49 6.13 9.78 -29.10
CA HIS A 49 5.33 9.13 -28.07
C HIS A 49 3.94 9.71 -28.00
N HIS A 50 3.01 8.87 -27.54
CA HIS A 50 1.63 9.25 -27.32
C HIS A 50 1.12 8.66 -26.01
N VAL A 51 0.15 9.34 -25.41
CA VAL A 51 -0.64 8.85 -24.29
C VAL A 51 -2.04 8.59 -24.82
N THR A 52 -2.58 7.38 -24.60
CA THR A 52 -3.99 7.12 -24.90
C THR A 52 -4.84 7.63 -23.75
N LEU A 53 -5.64 8.67 -24.00
CA LEU A 53 -6.53 9.27 -23.00
C LEU A 53 -7.89 8.56 -22.96
N ILE A 54 -8.41 8.17 -24.13
CA ILE A 54 -9.64 7.40 -24.31
C ILE A 54 -9.37 6.30 -25.34
N SER A 55 -9.50 5.05 -24.92
CA SER A 55 -9.34 3.89 -25.79
C SER A 55 -10.57 3.62 -26.63
N LYS A 56 -10.42 2.81 -27.69
CA LYS A 56 -11.53 2.44 -28.58
C LYS A 56 -12.65 1.73 -27.82
N HIS A 57 -12.29 0.82 -26.91
CA HIS A 57 -13.26 0.08 -26.09
C HIS A 57 -14.04 1.00 -25.14
N GLU A 58 -13.40 2.05 -24.62
CA GLU A 58 -14.06 3.04 -23.77
C GLU A 58 -15.01 3.92 -24.56
N ALA A 59 -14.60 4.36 -25.76
CA ALA A 59 -15.47 5.09 -26.67
C ALA A 59 -16.70 4.24 -27.08
N ASP A 60 -16.51 2.95 -27.35
CA ASP A 60 -17.61 2.01 -27.64
C ASP A 60 -18.54 1.80 -26.43
N ALA A 61 -17.99 1.78 -25.23
CA ALA A 61 -18.76 1.68 -23.99
C ALA A 61 -19.62 2.94 -23.74
N ILE A 62 -19.10 4.14 -24.07
CA ILE A 62 -19.87 5.39 -23.99
C ILE A 62 -21.03 5.36 -24.99
N VAL A 63 -20.77 5.02 -26.25
CA VAL A 63 -21.80 4.90 -27.30
C VAL A 63 -22.90 3.92 -26.86
N SER A 64 -22.53 2.78 -26.29
CA SER A 64 -23.48 1.77 -25.83
C SER A 64 -24.39 2.25 -24.69
N ARG A 65 -23.94 3.22 -23.89
CA ARG A 65 -24.69 3.77 -22.74
C ARG A 65 -25.49 5.02 -23.08
N GLN A 66 -24.93 5.90 -23.92
CA GLN A 66 -25.47 7.24 -24.17
C GLN A 66 -26.06 7.39 -25.59
N GLY A 67 -25.94 6.39 -26.46
CA GLY A 67 -26.33 6.49 -27.87
C GLY A 67 -25.37 7.38 -28.67
N GLY A 68 -25.73 7.72 -29.92
CA GLY A 68 -24.90 8.55 -30.80
C GLY A 68 -23.74 7.80 -31.48
N THR A 69 -22.86 8.53 -32.14
CA THR A 69 -21.70 7.97 -32.86
C THR A 69 -20.41 8.11 -32.06
N ARG A 70 -19.43 7.24 -32.34
CA ARG A 70 -18.11 7.28 -31.69
C ARG A 70 -17.41 8.62 -31.91
N ASP A 71 -17.53 9.18 -33.10
CA ASP A 71 -16.85 10.43 -33.47
C ASP A 71 -17.44 11.65 -32.75
N GLU A 72 -18.76 11.71 -32.55
CA GLU A 72 -19.42 12.77 -31.76
C GLU A 72 -18.93 12.77 -30.31
N HIS A 73 -18.87 11.60 -29.67
CA HIS A 73 -18.37 11.47 -28.30
C HIS A 73 -16.89 11.83 -28.19
N LEU A 74 -16.07 11.36 -29.13
CA LEU A 74 -14.65 11.67 -29.16
C LEU A 74 -14.37 13.15 -29.43
N GLN A 75 -15.15 13.82 -30.28
CA GLN A 75 -15.05 15.27 -30.51
C GLN A 75 -15.44 16.07 -29.26
N THR A 76 -16.52 15.66 -28.58
CA THR A 76 -16.94 16.29 -27.32
C THR A 76 -15.88 16.13 -26.24
N LEU A 77 -15.32 14.93 -26.09
CA LEU A 77 -14.22 14.67 -25.16
C LEU A 77 -12.96 15.44 -25.54
N LEU A 78 -12.62 15.56 -26.83
CA LEU A 78 -11.49 16.37 -27.28
C LEU A 78 -11.63 17.84 -26.85
N GLN A 79 -12.80 18.44 -27.02
CA GLN A 79 -13.06 19.82 -26.59
C GLN A 79 -12.95 19.96 -25.06
N ARG A 80 -13.56 19.03 -24.30
CA ARG A 80 -13.52 19.08 -22.83
C ARG A 80 -12.12 18.86 -22.28
N VAL A 81 -11.37 17.91 -22.81
CA VAL A 81 -9.97 17.68 -22.42
C VAL A 81 -9.11 18.87 -22.82
N GLY A 82 -9.37 19.51 -23.96
CA GLY A 82 -8.68 20.72 -24.39
C GLY A 82 -8.89 21.92 -23.46
N GLY A 83 -9.97 21.92 -22.68
CA GLY A 83 -10.24 22.92 -21.64
C GLY A 83 -9.57 22.64 -20.29
N LEU A 84 -8.92 21.48 -20.12
CA LEU A 84 -8.20 21.17 -18.88
C LEU A 84 -6.82 21.83 -18.86
N SER A 85 -6.30 22.08 -17.65
CA SER A 85 -4.88 22.33 -17.47
C SER A 85 -4.10 21.06 -17.88
N PHE A 86 -3.15 21.19 -18.80
CA PHE A 86 -2.23 20.10 -19.18
C PHE A 86 -1.13 19.91 -18.11
N SER A 87 -1.54 19.88 -16.84
CA SER A 87 -0.74 19.84 -15.61
C SER A 87 -0.28 18.44 -15.22
N TRP A 88 -0.36 17.47 -16.13
CA TRP A 88 -0.02 16.07 -15.87
C TRP A 88 1.46 15.89 -15.52
N ARG A 89 1.76 14.85 -14.73
CA ARG A 89 3.13 14.56 -14.24
C ARG A 89 3.54 13.13 -14.51
N ALA A 90 4.79 12.93 -14.90
CA ALA A 90 5.39 11.60 -14.94
C ALA A 90 5.68 11.11 -13.52
N LEU A 91 5.02 10.02 -13.13
CA LEU A 91 5.15 9.40 -11.80
C LEU A 91 6.34 8.44 -11.73
N GLY A 92 6.77 7.91 -12.87
CA GLY A 92 7.96 7.06 -12.97
C GLY A 92 7.84 5.97 -14.02
N LEU A 93 8.91 5.18 -14.15
CA LEU A 93 8.93 4.03 -15.04
C LEU A 93 8.27 2.82 -14.38
N GLY A 94 7.33 2.19 -15.07
CA GLY A 94 6.70 0.94 -14.68
C GLY A 94 6.94 -0.18 -15.68
N SER A 95 6.71 -1.42 -15.24
CA SER A 95 6.77 -2.61 -16.09
C SER A 95 5.70 -3.61 -15.72
N THR A 96 5.11 -4.25 -16.72
CA THR A 96 4.14 -5.34 -16.54
C THR A 96 4.46 -6.49 -17.48
N SER A 97 4.05 -7.70 -17.11
CA SER A 97 4.23 -8.91 -17.93
C SER A 97 2.97 -9.75 -17.96
N CYS A 98 2.60 -10.22 -19.15
CA CYS A 98 1.45 -11.10 -19.37
C CYS A 98 1.73 -12.02 -20.56
N GLN A 99 1.39 -13.32 -20.47
CA GLN A 99 1.48 -14.29 -21.57
C GLN A 99 2.86 -14.32 -22.28
N GLY A 100 3.95 -14.30 -21.50
CA GLY A 100 5.32 -14.27 -22.05
C GLY A 100 5.72 -12.94 -22.71
N SER A 101 4.84 -11.94 -22.70
CA SER A 101 5.12 -10.58 -23.13
C SER A 101 5.38 -9.67 -21.93
N ARG A 102 6.28 -8.70 -22.09
CA ARG A 102 6.66 -7.70 -21.10
C ARG A 102 6.64 -6.33 -21.75
N ALA A 103 6.04 -5.35 -21.09
CA ALA A 103 6.01 -3.96 -21.51
C ALA A 103 6.64 -3.05 -20.44
N PHE A 104 7.29 -1.99 -20.90
CA PHE A 104 7.82 -0.88 -20.10
C PHE A 104 7.09 0.40 -20.49
N PHE A 105 6.66 1.16 -19.49
CA PHE A 105 5.86 2.35 -19.70
C PHE A 105 6.07 3.38 -18.59
N VAL A 106 6.03 4.66 -18.92
CA VAL A 106 6.02 5.75 -17.92
C VAL A 106 4.59 5.97 -17.46
N VAL A 107 4.33 5.87 -16.15
CA VAL A 107 3.00 6.14 -15.60
C VAL A 107 2.83 7.66 -15.43
N LEU A 108 1.66 8.17 -15.80
CA LEU A 108 1.32 9.59 -15.67
C LEU A 108 0.20 9.79 -14.66
N GLY A 109 0.31 10.84 -13.85
CA GLY A 109 -0.76 11.36 -13.01
C GLY A 109 -1.42 12.56 -13.68
N TRP A 110 -2.73 12.49 -13.89
CA TRP A 110 -3.54 13.61 -14.37
C TRP A 110 -4.91 13.58 -13.67
N PRO A 111 -4.98 14.12 -12.44
CA PRO A 111 -6.19 14.05 -11.61
C PRO A 111 -7.43 14.67 -12.27
N GLU A 112 -7.27 15.80 -12.96
CA GLU A 112 -8.34 16.53 -13.66
C GLU A 112 -8.96 15.68 -14.77
N LEU A 113 -8.13 14.99 -15.56
CA LEU A 113 -8.61 14.07 -16.59
C LEU A 113 -9.31 12.84 -15.98
N SER A 114 -8.84 12.37 -14.82
CA SER A 114 -9.45 11.23 -14.13
C SER A 114 -10.89 11.52 -13.70
N LEU A 115 -11.15 12.75 -13.24
CA LEU A 115 -12.50 13.22 -12.94
C LEU A 115 -13.37 13.38 -14.18
N LEU A 116 -12.85 14.03 -15.22
CA LEU A 116 -13.59 14.17 -16.47
C LEU A 116 -14.02 12.80 -16.99
N ARG A 117 -13.17 11.78 -16.89
CA ARG A 117 -13.51 10.40 -17.25
C ARG A 117 -14.61 9.80 -16.36
N ALA A 118 -14.58 10.03 -15.06
CA ALA A 118 -15.62 9.59 -14.13
C ALA A 118 -17.01 10.17 -14.50
N SER A 119 -17.07 11.45 -14.90
CA SER A 119 -18.33 12.08 -15.37
C SER A 119 -18.92 11.44 -16.63
N TYR A 120 -18.12 10.70 -17.40
CA TYR A 120 -18.57 9.90 -18.56
C TYR A 120 -18.85 8.43 -18.19
N GLY A 121 -18.88 8.09 -16.90
CA GLY A 121 -19.03 6.74 -16.39
C GLY A 121 -17.86 5.83 -16.72
N LEU A 122 -16.71 6.39 -17.11
CA LEU A 122 -15.50 5.61 -17.35
C LEU A 122 -14.77 5.37 -16.04
N HIS A 123 -14.19 4.18 -15.88
CA HIS A 123 -13.34 3.91 -14.72
C HIS A 123 -12.10 4.83 -14.73
N PRO A 124 -11.57 5.17 -13.54
CA PRO A 124 -10.28 5.84 -13.41
C PRO A 124 -9.22 5.05 -14.19
N CYS A 125 -8.56 5.69 -15.14
CA CYS A 125 -7.55 5.05 -15.97
C CYS A 125 -6.17 5.55 -15.58
N THR A 126 -5.26 4.61 -15.38
CA THR A 126 -3.85 4.92 -15.27
C THR A 126 -3.25 5.20 -16.64
N LEU A 127 -3.05 6.49 -16.88
CA LEU A 127 -2.39 7.01 -18.06
C LEU A 127 -0.93 6.55 -18.08
N HIS A 128 -0.45 6.22 -19.27
CA HIS A 128 0.92 5.79 -19.44
C HIS A 128 1.46 6.08 -20.84
N ILE A 129 2.77 6.19 -20.94
CA ILE A 129 3.52 6.28 -22.19
C ILE A 129 4.25 4.95 -22.39
N THR A 130 4.02 4.26 -23.51
CA THR A 130 4.72 2.99 -23.79
C THR A 130 6.12 3.26 -24.34
N CYS A 131 7.15 2.78 -23.62
CA CYS A 131 8.56 2.99 -23.97
C CYS A 131 9.18 1.79 -24.73
N GLY A 132 8.69 0.58 -24.50
CA GLY A 132 9.22 -0.62 -25.16
C GLY A 132 8.56 -1.91 -24.67
N PHE A 133 8.67 -2.99 -25.44
CA PHE A 133 8.09 -4.29 -25.09
C PHE A 133 8.78 -5.48 -25.78
N MET A 134 8.54 -6.69 -25.27
CA MET A 134 8.99 -7.95 -25.87
C MET A 134 8.09 -9.13 -25.50
N PRO A 135 7.84 -10.10 -26.40
CA PRO A 135 7.96 -9.95 -27.85
C PRO A 135 6.87 -9.05 -28.43
N ARG A 136 5.71 -8.92 -27.77
CA ARG A 136 4.57 -8.08 -28.16
C ARG A 136 4.20 -7.13 -27.01
N ASP A 137 3.42 -6.07 -27.29
CA ASP A 137 2.91 -5.21 -26.23
C ASP A 137 1.88 -5.97 -25.36
N VAL A 138 1.77 -5.58 -24.10
CA VAL A 138 0.83 -6.17 -23.15
C VAL A 138 -0.48 -5.39 -23.20
N HIS A 139 -1.55 -6.06 -23.60
CA HIS A 139 -2.92 -5.53 -23.61
C HIS A 139 -3.78 -6.23 -22.54
N GLY A 140 -4.87 -5.59 -22.10
CA GLY A 140 -5.80 -6.17 -21.13
C GLY A 140 -5.32 -6.23 -19.67
N VAL A 141 -4.11 -5.72 -19.39
CA VAL A 141 -3.56 -5.57 -18.03
C VAL A 141 -3.45 -4.08 -17.71
N ALA A 142 -3.85 -3.69 -16.49
CA ALA A 142 -3.72 -2.32 -16.03
C ALA A 142 -2.25 -1.88 -16.03
N LYS A 143 -1.94 -0.72 -16.62
CA LYS A 143 -0.58 -0.15 -16.70
C LYS A 143 -0.48 1.09 -15.80
N GLY A 144 -0.51 0.84 -14.49
CA GLY A 144 -0.70 1.89 -13.48
C GLY A 144 0.39 2.06 -12.43
N CYS A 145 0.15 2.94 -11.46
CA CYS A 145 1.13 3.28 -10.40
C CYS A 145 1.60 2.06 -9.60
N HIS A 146 0.78 1.01 -9.51
CA HIS A 146 1.12 -0.28 -8.90
C HIS A 146 2.25 -1.03 -9.61
N PHE A 147 2.57 -0.65 -10.85
CA PHE A 147 3.62 -1.26 -11.66
C PHE A 147 4.91 -0.42 -11.72
N LEU A 148 4.98 0.69 -10.96
CA LEU A 148 6.18 1.53 -10.88
C LEU A 148 7.37 0.75 -10.32
N LEU A 149 8.52 0.90 -10.98
CA LEU A 149 9.77 0.27 -10.58
C LEU A 149 10.39 1.00 -9.39
N PRO A 150 10.80 0.29 -8.32
CA PRO A 150 11.45 0.90 -7.16
C PRO A 150 12.71 1.69 -7.55
N GLY A 151 12.84 2.93 -7.05
CA GLY A 151 13.99 3.80 -7.34
C GLY A 151 13.91 4.57 -8.66
N LEU A 152 12.91 4.27 -9.50
CA LEU A 152 12.58 5.03 -10.72
C LEU A 152 11.21 5.70 -10.61
N CYS A 153 10.67 5.80 -9.38
CA CYS A 153 9.43 6.49 -9.06
C CYS A 153 9.71 7.88 -8.46
N ASN A 154 8.99 8.88 -8.96
CA ASN A 154 8.91 10.19 -8.33
C ASN A 154 7.88 10.13 -7.20
N ARG A 155 8.35 9.74 -6.01
CA ARG A 155 7.47 9.49 -4.85
C ARG A 155 6.66 10.72 -4.44
N ALA A 156 7.28 11.90 -4.47
CA ALA A 156 6.58 13.16 -4.21
C ALA A 156 5.43 13.39 -5.21
N ALA A 157 5.67 13.21 -6.52
CA ALA A 157 4.62 13.36 -7.54
C ALA A 157 3.50 12.30 -7.41
N LEU A 158 3.82 11.08 -6.99
CA LEU A 158 2.84 10.01 -6.75
C LEU A 158 1.93 10.35 -5.56
N ASP A 159 2.52 10.75 -4.44
CA ASP A 159 1.78 11.09 -3.22
C ASP A 159 0.91 12.34 -3.44
N THR A 160 1.41 13.35 -4.16
CA THR A 160 0.61 14.53 -4.58
C THR A 160 -0.59 14.11 -5.42
N SER A 161 -0.39 13.22 -6.40
CA SER A 161 -1.47 12.79 -7.31
C SER A 161 -2.56 12.01 -6.59
N LEU A 162 -2.20 11.17 -5.61
CA LEU A 162 -3.14 10.41 -4.78
C LEU A 162 -3.95 11.32 -3.85
N GLN A 163 -3.30 12.30 -3.20
CA GLN A 163 -3.99 13.22 -2.31
C GLN A 163 -4.93 14.18 -3.05
N ILE A 164 -4.50 14.69 -4.20
CA ILE A 164 -5.38 15.48 -5.08
C ILE A 164 -6.58 14.62 -5.49
N ALA A 165 -6.38 13.35 -5.86
CA ALA A 165 -7.50 12.46 -6.19
C ALA A 165 -8.47 12.24 -5.02
N THR A 166 -8.00 12.14 -3.77
CA THR A 166 -8.86 12.04 -2.58
C THR A 166 -9.67 13.31 -2.35
N LEU A 167 -9.06 14.49 -2.47
CA LEU A 167 -9.75 15.78 -2.32
C LEU A 167 -10.80 15.99 -3.43
N LEU A 168 -10.44 15.60 -4.65
CA LEU A 168 -11.34 15.62 -5.81
C LEU A 168 -12.51 14.66 -5.65
N ALA A 169 -12.32 13.47 -5.05
CA ALA A 169 -13.40 12.53 -4.75
C ALA A 169 -14.32 13.00 -3.61
N ALA A 170 -13.79 13.82 -2.69
CA ALA A 170 -14.58 14.43 -1.63
C ALA A 170 -15.40 15.64 -2.14
N ALA A 171 -14.89 16.39 -3.12
CA ALA A 171 -15.59 17.49 -3.76
C ALA A 171 -16.73 16.99 -4.69
N SER A 172 -17.83 17.74 -4.78
CA SER A 172 -18.91 17.44 -5.74
C SER A 172 -18.43 17.71 -7.18
N GLU A 173 -18.96 17.00 -8.18
CA GLU A 173 -18.53 17.14 -9.59
C GLU A 173 -18.68 18.56 -10.16
N GLU A 174 -19.61 19.36 -9.63
CA GLU A 174 -19.90 20.73 -10.11
C GLU A 174 -18.89 21.78 -9.60
N ASP A 175 -18.15 21.47 -8.53
CA ASP A 175 -17.35 22.45 -7.78
C ASP A 175 -15.83 22.35 -8.05
N VAL A 176 -15.40 21.50 -8.99
CA VAL A 176 -13.98 21.20 -9.22
C VAL A 176 -13.34 22.18 -10.22
N PRO A 177 -12.34 22.99 -9.81
CA PRO A 177 -11.61 23.88 -10.69
C PRO A 177 -10.32 23.25 -11.26
N ALA A 178 -9.83 23.76 -12.40
CA ALA A 178 -8.63 23.26 -13.07
C ALA A 178 -7.36 23.58 -12.26
N LEU A 179 -6.58 22.56 -11.86
CA LEU A 179 -5.40 22.78 -11.01
C LEU A 179 -4.17 23.12 -11.88
N SER A 180 -3.48 24.21 -11.54
CA SER A 180 -2.22 24.62 -12.18
C SER A 180 -1.04 24.44 -11.20
N ASN A 181 0.02 23.78 -11.66
CA ASN A 181 1.11 23.29 -10.83
C ASN A 181 2.31 24.25 -10.79
N VAL A 182 2.37 25.17 -9.80
CA VAL A 182 3.64 25.76 -9.35
C VAL A 182 3.57 26.01 -7.84
N PHE A 183 4.23 25.15 -7.05
CA PHE A 183 4.42 25.41 -5.63
C PHE A 183 5.89 25.22 -5.22
N PRO A 184 6.46 26.16 -4.44
CA PRO A 184 7.80 26.00 -3.92
C PRO A 184 7.85 24.85 -2.91
N PRO A 185 8.96 24.09 -2.82
CA PRO A 185 9.10 23.05 -1.80
C PRO A 185 9.13 23.69 -0.40
N LEU A 186 8.41 23.11 0.56
CA LEU A 186 8.62 23.45 1.98
C LEU A 186 9.90 22.79 2.50
N PRO A 187 10.60 23.43 3.45
CA PRO A 187 11.62 22.77 4.23
C PRO A 187 11.00 21.56 4.98
N PRO A 188 11.75 20.45 5.15
CA PRO A 188 11.29 19.29 5.91
C PRO A 188 10.81 19.69 7.30
N LEU A 189 9.82 18.99 7.86
CA LEU A 189 9.33 19.24 9.24
C LEU A 189 10.51 19.28 10.24
N ASP A 190 11.54 18.46 10.03
CA ASP A 190 12.75 18.42 10.85
C ASP A 190 13.55 19.73 10.82
N ALA A 191 13.53 20.47 9.72
CA ALA A 191 14.14 21.80 9.62
C ALA A 191 13.26 22.90 10.24
N LEU A 192 11.94 22.71 10.30
CA LEU A 192 11.02 23.60 11.02
C LEU A 192 11.01 23.33 12.54
N THR A 193 11.35 22.12 12.96
CA THR A 193 11.29 21.63 14.35
C THR A 193 12.64 21.58 15.05
N ALA A 194 13.75 21.42 14.32
CA ALA A 194 15.09 21.60 14.87
C ALA A 194 15.25 23.06 15.28
N ARG A 195 15.23 23.33 16.60
CA ARG A 195 15.56 24.64 17.19
C ARG A 195 17.06 24.99 17.02
N ILE A 196 17.70 24.51 15.96
CA ILE A 196 19.13 24.64 15.68
C ILE A 196 19.31 25.70 14.58
N GLY A 197 19.50 26.95 15.01
CA GLY A 197 19.98 28.11 14.22
C GLY A 197 19.20 28.43 12.92
N SER A 198 18.26 29.38 12.85
CA SER A 198 17.80 30.39 13.81
C SER A 198 16.30 30.63 13.55
N GLN A 199 15.45 30.65 14.59
CA GLN A 199 14.03 31.03 14.41
C GLN A 199 13.88 32.41 13.74
N ALA A 200 14.89 33.28 13.83
CA ALA A 200 14.95 34.55 13.13
C ALA A 200 14.92 34.40 11.60
N ALA A 201 15.66 33.44 11.03
CA ALA A 201 15.67 33.19 9.59
C ALA A 201 14.35 32.58 9.10
N LEU A 202 13.71 31.72 9.90
CA LEU A 202 12.38 31.21 9.57
C LEU A 202 11.32 32.32 9.68
N ARG A 203 11.40 33.18 10.70
CA ARG A 203 10.51 34.34 10.83
C ARG A 203 10.65 35.31 9.66
N SER A 204 11.86 35.59 9.17
CA SER A 204 12.02 36.49 8.01
C SER A 204 11.40 35.97 6.71
N ILE A 205 11.20 34.65 6.60
CA ILE A 205 10.56 34.01 5.44
C ILE A 205 9.05 33.90 5.64
N TYR A 206 8.63 33.47 6.84
CA TYR A 206 7.26 33.05 7.10
C TYR A 206 6.41 34.07 7.83
N THR A 207 6.96 35.20 8.28
CA THR A 207 6.18 36.26 8.91
C THR A 207 6.53 37.62 8.32
N LEU A 208 5.66 38.59 8.58
CA LEU A 208 5.95 40.00 8.34
C LEU A 208 5.99 40.70 9.70
N PRO A 209 7.05 41.46 10.04
CA PRO A 209 7.19 42.07 11.36
C PRO A 209 6.00 42.96 11.77
N SER A 210 5.35 43.61 10.81
CA SER A 210 4.16 44.46 11.02
C SER A 210 2.87 43.68 11.25
N LEU A 211 2.85 42.38 10.98
CA LEU A 211 1.66 41.52 11.07
C LEU A 211 1.81 40.51 12.21
N ALA A 212 1.61 40.96 13.44
CA ALA A 212 1.96 40.19 14.64
C ALA A 212 1.27 38.82 14.75
N ARG A 213 0.05 38.70 14.22
CA ARG A 213 -0.79 37.49 14.28
C ARG A 213 -0.93 36.76 12.93
N CYS A 214 -0.09 37.09 11.96
CA CYS A 214 -0.12 36.48 10.63
C CYS A 214 1.15 35.68 10.33
N ASN A 215 1.02 34.68 9.49
CA ASN A 215 2.16 33.98 8.90
C ASN A 215 1.83 33.51 7.47
N TRP A 216 2.85 33.40 6.65
CA TRP A 216 2.79 32.65 5.42
C TRP A 216 2.59 31.16 5.74
N VAL A 217 1.68 30.54 5.01
CA VAL A 217 1.55 29.09 4.87
C VAL A 217 2.42 28.64 3.70
N VAL A 218 2.34 29.37 2.59
CA VAL A 218 3.23 29.26 1.44
C VAL A 218 3.76 30.67 1.14
N PRO A 219 5.07 30.94 1.30
CA PRO A 219 5.64 32.27 1.13
C PRO A 219 5.27 32.90 -0.22
N GLY A 220 4.72 34.12 -0.17
CA GLY A 220 4.31 34.89 -1.35
C GLY A 220 3.11 34.33 -2.13
N ARG A 221 2.38 33.36 -1.56
CA ARG A 221 1.21 32.73 -2.22
C ARG A 221 0.01 32.58 -1.30
N ILE A 222 0.21 32.08 -0.08
CA ILE A 222 -0.89 31.81 0.86
C ILE A 222 -0.47 32.30 2.24
N MET A 223 -1.12 33.35 2.72
CA MET A 223 -0.98 33.90 4.08
C MET A 223 -2.23 33.58 4.89
N CYS A 224 -2.06 33.46 6.21
CA CYS A 224 -3.18 33.31 7.12
C CYS A 224 -3.00 34.17 8.37
N GLY A 225 -4.10 34.53 9.01
CA GLY A 225 -4.10 35.39 10.20
C GLY A 225 -5.50 35.66 10.72
N ASP A 226 -5.60 36.57 11.68
CA ASP A 226 -6.87 36.95 12.28
C ASP A 226 -7.67 37.95 11.41
N CYS A 227 -8.94 38.15 11.76
CA CYS A 227 -9.76 39.16 11.08
C CYS A 227 -9.28 40.58 11.37
N GLY A 228 -8.68 40.80 12.55
CA GLY A 228 -8.20 42.11 13.00
C GLY A 228 -7.14 42.70 12.07
N ALA A 229 -6.22 41.87 11.55
CA ALA A 229 -5.20 42.31 10.62
C ALA A 229 -5.76 42.89 9.30
N LEU A 230 -6.93 42.45 8.84
CA LEU A 230 -7.58 43.04 7.66
C LEU A 230 -8.14 44.45 7.90
N VAL A 231 -8.34 44.82 9.16
CA VAL A 231 -8.81 46.15 9.56
C VAL A 231 -7.63 47.07 9.82
N THR A 232 -6.64 46.60 10.60
CA THR A 232 -5.52 47.42 11.06
C THR A 232 -4.35 47.45 10.07
N HIS A 233 -4.19 46.41 9.26
CA HIS A 233 -3.01 46.21 8.39
C HIS A 233 -3.36 45.86 6.94
N ALA A 234 -4.50 46.33 6.44
CA ALA A 234 -4.92 46.10 5.06
C ALA A 234 -3.86 46.55 4.03
N ARG A 235 -3.14 47.64 4.32
CA ARG A 235 -2.09 48.17 3.43
C ARG A 235 -0.91 47.22 3.33
N GLU A 236 -0.45 46.70 4.46
CA GLU A 236 0.66 45.74 4.52
C GLU A 236 0.29 44.43 3.85
N LEU A 237 -0.96 43.94 4.04
CA LEU A 237 -1.47 42.75 3.35
C LEU A 237 -1.53 42.96 1.83
N CYS A 238 -2.04 44.11 1.36
CA CYS A 238 -2.03 44.44 -0.07
C CYS A 238 -0.61 44.58 -0.62
N ALA A 239 0.30 45.21 0.14
CA ALA A 239 1.71 45.37 -0.24
C ALA A 239 2.47 44.03 -0.28
N ALA A 240 2.04 43.05 0.53
CA ALA A 240 2.51 41.66 0.47
C ALA A 240 1.98 40.88 -0.76
N GLY A 241 1.17 41.53 -1.60
CA GLY A 241 0.66 40.99 -2.86
C GLY A 241 -0.68 40.28 -2.73
N VAL A 242 -1.36 40.31 -1.58
CA VAL A 242 -2.66 39.65 -1.38
C VAL A 242 -3.70 40.18 -2.36
N THR A 243 -4.29 39.27 -3.14
CA THR A 243 -5.35 39.57 -4.12
C THR A 243 -6.70 38.99 -3.74
N THR A 244 -6.74 37.93 -2.93
CA THR A 244 -7.97 37.23 -2.59
C THR A 244 -8.08 36.98 -1.09
N ILE A 245 -9.22 37.31 -0.50
CA ILE A 245 -9.50 37.13 0.93
C ILE A 245 -10.52 36.01 1.10
N VAL A 246 -10.22 35.04 1.97
CA VAL A 246 -11.11 33.93 2.32
C VAL A 246 -11.63 34.14 3.73
N ASN A 247 -12.94 34.35 3.85
CA ASN A 247 -13.65 34.54 5.11
C ASN A 247 -14.32 33.24 5.56
N LEU A 248 -13.90 32.71 6.72
CA LEU A 248 -14.46 31.50 7.31
C LEU A 248 -15.49 31.76 8.41
N GLN A 249 -15.83 33.03 8.69
CA GLN A 249 -16.77 33.41 9.74
C GLN A 249 -18.23 33.30 9.29
N THR A 250 -19.13 32.98 10.23
CA THR A 250 -20.57 33.06 9.99
C THR A 250 -21.09 34.50 10.08
N LYS A 251 -22.14 34.82 9.34
CA LYS A 251 -22.73 36.19 9.29
C LYS A 251 -23.18 36.73 10.66
N GLY A 252 -23.39 35.86 11.65
CA GLY A 252 -23.84 36.23 13.00
C GLY A 252 -22.71 36.47 14.02
N GLU A 253 -21.45 36.29 13.64
CA GLU A 253 -20.30 36.60 14.50
C GLU A 253 -20.14 38.14 14.58
N ARG A 254 -20.41 38.71 15.78
CA ARG A 254 -20.60 40.16 16.06
C ARG A 254 -19.41 41.08 15.76
N ASP A 255 -18.33 40.54 15.19
CA ASP A 255 -17.07 41.22 14.87
C ASP A 255 -16.80 41.26 13.35
N ALA A 256 -17.82 41.15 12.49
CA ALA A 256 -17.68 41.36 11.04
C ALA A 256 -17.40 42.85 10.73
N VAL A 257 -16.27 43.35 11.21
CA VAL A 257 -15.76 44.68 10.89
C VAL A 257 -15.64 44.73 9.36
N PRO A 258 -16.33 45.65 8.68
CA PRO A 258 -16.37 45.66 7.23
C PRO A 258 -15.02 46.11 6.66
N TYR A 259 -14.09 45.17 6.51
CA TYR A 259 -12.78 45.39 5.89
C TYR A 259 -12.85 45.49 4.37
N HIS A 260 -13.95 45.03 3.75
CA HIS A 260 -14.16 45.02 2.30
C HIS A 260 -13.83 46.37 1.64
N HIS A 261 -14.41 47.45 2.17
CA HIS A 261 -14.18 48.79 1.64
C HIS A 261 -12.73 49.25 1.82
N GLY A 262 -12.11 48.95 2.96
CA GLY A 262 -10.71 49.27 3.23
C GLY A 262 -9.76 48.57 2.27
N VAL A 263 -9.99 47.27 2.02
CA VAL A 263 -9.21 46.48 1.08
C VAL A 263 -9.43 46.94 -0.36
N LEU A 264 -10.68 47.13 -0.80
CA LEU A 264 -11.00 47.57 -2.17
C LEU A 264 -10.45 48.96 -2.50
N LYS A 265 -10.32 49.83 -1.49
CA LYS A 265 -9.67 51.14 -1.64
C LYS A 265 -8.17 51.02 -1.95
N LEU A 266 -7.51 49.97 -1.45
CA LEU A 266 -6.08 49.72 -1.63
C LEU A 266 -5.80 48.84 -2.85
N ASN A 267 -6.68 47.88 -3.11
CA ASN A 267 -6.63 46.96 -4.24
C ASN A 267 -8.05 46.79 -4.78
N SER A 268 -8.41 47.55 -5.81
CA SER A 268 -9.75 47.51 -6.43
C SER A 268 -10.06 46.19 -7.13
N ALA A 269 -9.05 45.38 -7.44
CA ALA A 269 -9.19 44.04 -8.02
C ALA A 269 -9.28 42.93 -6.96
N ALA A 270 -9.31 43.27 -5.67
CA ALA A 270 -9.38 42.29 -4.60
C ALA A 270 -10.68 41.47 -4.67
N LYS A 271 -10.53 40.15 -4.53
CA LYS A 271 -11.64 39.18 -4.56
C LYS A 271 -11.94 38.68 -3.16
N PHE A 272 -13.21 38.33 -2.90
CA PHE A 272 -13.67 37.81 -1.62
C PHE A 272 -14.34 36.46 -1.81
N VAL A 273 -13.97 35.49 -0.98
CA VAL A 273 -14.51 34.12 -0.98
C VAL A 273 -15.02 33.82 0.42
N GLU A 274 -16.24 33.28 0.52
CA GLU A 274 -16.85 32.96 1.80
C GLU A 274 -17.09 31.45 1.93
N LEU A 275 -16.63 30.86 3.03
CA LEU A 275 -17.05 29.53 3.47
C LEU A 275 -17.40 29.61 4.96
N PRO A 276 -18.66 29.93 5.30
CA PRO A 276 -19.07 30.08 6.69
C PRO A 276 -18.92 28.77 7.48
N ILE A 277 -18.04 28.76 8.49
CA ILE A 277 -17.86 27.63 9.42
C ILE A 277 -18.19 28.12 10.82
N LYS A 278 -19.10 27.45 11.53
CA LYS A 278 -19.47 27.79 12.91
C LYS A 278 -18.24 27.76 13.82
N ASP A 279 -18.15 28.68 14.78
CA ASP A 279 -16.98 28.79 15.65
C ASP A 279 -16.66 27.46 16.36
N GLN A 280 -15.37 27.11 16.39
CA GLN A 280 -14.82 25.87 16.95
C GLN A 280 -15.31 24.56 16.30
N GLN A 281 -16.12 24.64 15.23
CA GLN A 281 -16.66 23.48 14.52
C GLN A 281 -15.95 23.28 13.18
N THR A 282 -16.43 22.28 12.43
CA THR A 282 -16.08 21.99 11.03
C THR A 282 -17.28 22.24 10.11
N THR A 283 -17.04 22.32 8.80
CA THR A 283 -18.09 22.16 7.77
C THR A 283 -18.01 20.74 7.21
N ASP A 284 -18.82 20.38 6.22
CA ASP A 284 -18.71 19.07 5.58
C ASP A 284 -17.46 19.00 4.68
N ASP A 285 -17.01 17.77 4.46
CA ASP A 285 -15.78 17.46 3.75
C ASP A 285 -15.81 17.93 2.29
N ALA A 286 -16.99 17.91 1.65
CA ALA A 286 -17.15 18.33 0.27
C ALA A 286 -16.90 19.83 0.12
N ARG A 287 -17.53 20.66 0.97
CA ARG A 287 -17.38 22.12 0.91
C ARG A 287 -15.96 22.58 1.21
N VAL A 288 -15.30 22.00 2.21
CA VAL A 288 -13.91 22.38 2.52
C VAL A 288 -12.95 21.90 1.43
N SER A 289 -13.18 20.73 0.84
CA SER A 289 -12.37 20.21 -0.28
C SER A 289 -12.53 21.09 -1.53
N ALA A 290 -13.77 21.48 -1.86
CA ALA A 290 -14.04 22.40 -2.97
C ALA A 290 -13.32 23.75 -2.79
N LEU A 291 -13.36 24.33 -1.58
CA LEU A 291 -12.62 25.55 -1.28
C LEU A 291 -11.11 25.37 -1.47
N VAL A 292 -10.54 24.28 -0.93
CA VAL A 292 -9.11 23.98 -1.06
C VAL A 292 -8.70 23.85 -2.53
N LEU A 293 -9.45 23.08 -3.32
CA LEU A 293 -9.18 22.91 -4.74
C LEU A 293 -9.29 24.24 -5.50
N SER A 294 -10.28 25.08 -5.17
CA SER A 294 -10.43 26.43 -5.72
C SER A 294 -9.24 27.33 -5.40
N ILE A 295 -8.74 27.29 -4.16
CA ILE A 295 -7.54 28.03 -3.77
C ILE A 295 -6.33 27.51 -4.58
N LEU A 296 -6.13 26.19 -4.67
CA LEU A 296 -4.99 25.61 -5.40
C LEU A 296 -4.97 26.00 -6.88
N SER A 297 -6.13 25.91 -7.55
CA SER A 297 -6.31 26.35 -8.94
C SER A 297 -5.92 27.83 -9.12
N ARG A 298 -6.51 28.71 -8.31
CA ARG A 298 -6.31 30.16 -8.43
C ARG A 298 -4.91 30.62 -8.02
N VAL A 299 -4.26 29.91 -7.09
CA VAL A 299 -2.85 30.16 -6.76
C VAL A 299 -1.95 29.90 -7.95
N GLY A 300 -2.22 28.82 -8.72
CA GLY A 300 -1.45 28.55 -9.93
C GLY A 300 -1.74 29.55 -11.07
N ASP A 301 -2.90 30.21 -11.05
CA ASP A 301 -3.20 31.39 -11.89
C ASP A 301 -2.53 32.69 -11.40
N GLY A 302 -1.74 32.60 -10.33
CA GLY A 302 -0.96 33.72 -9.78
C GLY A 302 -1.68 34.53 -8.71
N GLU A 303 -2.86 34.12 -8.24
CA GLU A 303 -3.50 34.79 -7.11
C GLU A 303 -2.78 34.51 -5.79
N VAL A 304 -2.82 35.50 -4.89
CA VAL A 304 -2.25 35.43 -3.55
C VAL A 304 -3.36 35.53 -2.52
N PHE A 305 -3.44 34.54 -1.64
CA PHE A 305 -4.56 34.37 -0.72
C PHE A 305 -4.23 34.84 0.70
N TYR A 306 -5.21 35.46 1.35
CA TYR A 306 -5.25 35.67 2.79
C TYR A 306 -6.46 34.94 3.38
N ILE A 307 -6.21 33.93 4.20
CA ILE A 307 -7.24 33.08 4.81
C ILE A 307 -7.41 33.47 6.27
N HIS A 308 -8.65 33.74 6.70
CA HIS A 308 -8.92 34.11 8.08
C HIS A 308 -10.22 33.53 8.63
N CYS A 309 -10.27 33.46 9.96
CA CYS A 309 -11.48 33.33 10.75
C CYS A 309 -11.52 34.50 11.73
N ARG A 310 -12.02 34.32 12.96
CA ARG A 310 -11.90 35.33 14.01
C ARG A 310 -10.45 35.54 14.46
N GLY A 311 -9.75 34.45 14.81
CA GLY A 311 -8.42 34.50 15.44
C GLY A 311 -7.25 33.97 14.61
N GLY A 312 -7.50 33.41 13.41
CA GLY A 312 -6.44 32.97 12.49
C GLY A 312 -5.76 31.65 12.83
N HIS A 313 -6.38 30.83 13.68
CA HIS A 313 -5.99 29.47 14.05
C HIS A 313 -7.19 28.55 13.72
N GLY A 314 -7.58 27.58 14.55
CA GLY A 314 -8.85 26.83 14.45
C GLY A 314 -9.31 26.50 13.03
N ARG A 315 -10.43 27.12 12.60
CA ARG A 315 -11.01 27.03 11.24
C ARG A 315 -10.01 27.38 10.12
N THR A 316 -9.22 28.43 10.33
CA THR A 316 -8.14 28.84 9.42
C THR A 316 -7.08 27.74 9.35
N GLY A 317 -6.68 27.23 10.50
CA GLY A 317 -5.74 26.11 10.61
C GLY A 317 -6.22 24.86 9.90
N THR A 318 -7.53 24.56 9.93
CA THR A 318 -8.12 23.43 9.20
C THR A 318 -7.86 23.57 7.70
N VAL A 319 -8.26 24.69 7.10
CA VAL A 319 -8.08 24.93 5.66
C VAL A 319 -6.59 24.97 5.29
N CYS A 320 -5.77 25.68 6.08
CA CYS A 320 -4.33 25.78 5.84
C CYS A 320 -3.61 24.43 5.97
N SER A 321 -4.01 23.56 6.89
CA SER A 321 -3.43 22.21 7.02
C SER A 321 -3.81 21.33 5.84
N ILE A 322 -5.06 21.40 5.35
CA ILE A 322 -5.47 20.65 4.15
C ILE A 322 -4.69 21.16 2.92
N LEU A 323 -4.51 22.47 2.79
CA LEU A 323 -3.66 23.07 1.74
C LEU A 323 -2.20 22.60 1.85
N LEU A 324 -1.61 22.61 3.05
CA LEU A 324 -0.25 22.11 3.27
C LEU A 324 -0.11 20.64 2.88
N GLY A 325 -1.10 19.81 3.25
CA GLY A 325 -1.22 18.43 2.80
C GLY A 325 -1.20 18.34 1.29
N ALA A 326 -2.18 18.95 0.63
CA ALA A 326 -2.37 18.89 -0.81
C ALA A 326 -1.13 19.38 -1.61
N ILE A 327 -0.51 20.48 -1.16
CA ILE A 327 0.63 21.09 -1.86
C ILE A 327 1.91 20.26 -1.67
N HIS A 328 2.13 19.73 -0.46
CA HIS A 328 3.41 19.12 -0.08
C HIS A 328 3.34 17.60 0.14
N SER A 329 2.20 17.00 -0.17
CA SER A 329 1.97 15.56 -0.01
C SER A 329 2.10 15.10 1.45
N LEU A 330 1.64 15.91 2.41
CA LEU A 330 1.76 15.61 3.83
C LEU A 330 0.56 14.79 4.30
N ALA A 331 0.80 13.77 5.12
CA ALA A 331 -0.26 13.08 5.86
C ALA A 331 -0.92 14.06 6.86
N GLY A 332 -2.17 13.81 7.24
CA GLY A 332 -2.96 14.77 8.01
C GLY A 332 -2.29 15.23 9.31
N GLN A 333 -1.71 14.31 10.08
CA GLN A 333 -0.96 14.62 11.30
C GLN A 333 0.25 15.50 11.03
N VAL A 334 1.02 15.19 10.00
CA VAL A 334 2.21 15.96 9.61
C VAL A 334 1.81 17.36 9.14
N ALA A 335 0.72 17.48 8.37
CA ALA A 335 0.20 18.76 7.92
C ALA A 335 -0.25 19.64 9.10
N LEU A 336 -0.92 19.05 10.09
CA LEU A 336 -1.33 19.73 11.32
C LEU A 336 -0.13 20.21 12.14
N CYS A 337 0.86 19.35 12.38
CA CYS A 337 2.10 19.74 13.08
C CYS A 337 2.86 20.83 12.32
N THR A 338 2.93 20.73 10.99
CA THR A 338 3.55 21.75 10.13
C THR A 338 2.85 23.09 10.28
N PHE A 339 1.52 23.11 10.23
CA PHE A 339 0.74 24.33 10.47
C PHE A 339 1.03 24.92 11.85
N GLN A 340 1.05 24.10 12.91
CA GLN A 340 1.37 24.55 14.26
C GLN A 340 2.77 25.18 14.34
N CYS A 341 3.79 24.57 13.72
CA CYS A 341 5.13 25.14 13.68
C CYS A 341 5.15 26.52 12.99
N LEU A 342 4.47 26.67 11.85
CA LEU A 342 4.38 27.96 11.14
C LEU A 342 3.58 29.00 11.94
N HIS A 343 2.50 28.56 12.58
CA HIS A 343 1.69 29.37 13.47
C HIS A 343 2.52 29.91 14.65
N ASP A 344 3.41 29.09 15.20
CA ASP A 344 4.26 29.43 16.35
C ASP A 344 5.40 30.41 15.99
N LEU A 345 5.66 30.64 14.70
CA LEU A 345 6.59 31.68 14.24
C LEU A 345 6.03 33.10 14.38
N ARG A 346 4.71 33.25 14.54
CA ARG A 346 4.05 34.56 14.72
C ARG A 346 4.72 35.36 15.84
N ALA A 347 4.67 36.69 15.75
CA ALA A 347 5.15 37.52 16.84
C ALA A 347 4.25 37.40 18.08
N GLN A 348 2.96 37.12 17.87
CA GLN A 348 1.97 36.82 18.90
C GLN A 348 1.27 35.49 18.58
N PRO A 349 1.90 34.35 18.87
CA PRO A 349 1.28 33.04 18.67
C PRO A 349 0.30 32.79 19.82
N CYS A 350 -1.00 32.84 19.54
CA CYS A 350 -2.05 32.39 20.47
C CYS A 350 -2.20 30.86 20.34
N PHE A 351 -2.23 30.10 21.44
CA PHE A 351 -2.19 28.63 21.38
C PHE A 351 -0.86 28.12 20.82
N HIS A 352 0.20 28.37 21.57
CA HIS A 352 1.52 27.85 21.24
C HIS A 352 1.54 26.33 21.40
N GLY A 353 2.26 25.63 20.51
CA GLY A 353 2.44 24.20 20.63
C GLY A 353 3.35 23.87 21.82
N HIS A 354 2.96 22.85 22.59
CA HIS A 354 3.77 22.35 23.70
C HIS A 354 4.03 20.85 23.47
N GLY A 355 5.28 20.41 23.68
CA GLY A 355 5.68 19.01 23.47
C GLY A 355 6.38 18.76 22.13
N GLU A 356 6.44 17.49 21.72
CA GLU A 356 7.12 17.05 20.51
C GLU A 356 6.29 17.38 19.26
N PRO A 357 6.87 18.07 18.25
CA PRO A 357 6.18 18.56 17.05
C PRO A 357 5.91 17.46 16.01
N ARG A 358 5.44 16.31 16.51
CA ARG A 358 5.11 15.09 15.79
C ARG A 358 3.84 14.45 16.34
N ASP A 359 3.34 14.89 17.50
CA ASP A 359 2.10 14.43 18.11
C ASP A 359 0.95 15.45 17.86
N LEU A 360 -0.28 14.97 17.72
CA LEU A 360 -1.48 15.82 17.67
C LEU A 360 -1.73 16.58 18.98
N SER A 361 -1.12 16.15 20.09
CA SER A 361 -1.09 16.90 21.35
C SER A 361 -0.32 18.23 21.23
N PHE A 362 0.70 18.30 20.37
CA PHE A 362 1.43 19.53 20.07
C PHE A 362 0.56 20.55 19.33
N VAL A 363 -0.45 20.10 18.59
CA VAL A 363 -1.34 20.95 17.79
C VAL A 363 -2.41 21.55 18.70
N THR A 364 -2.11 22.68 19.33
CA THR A 364 -3.04 23.40 20.23
C THR A 364 -3.88 24.44 19.50
N ALA A 365 -3.47 24.86 18.30
CA ALA A 365 -4.17 25.86 17.50
C ALA A 365 -5.52 25.38 16.95
N LEU A 366 -5.78 24.07 16.89
CA LEU A 366 -7.02 23.49 16.34
C LEU A 366 -7.75 22.63 17.38
N PHE A 367 -9.08 22.58 17.29
CA PHE A 367 -9.92 21.69 18.10
C PHE A 367 -9.91 20.25 17.56
N ASP A 368 -10.25 19.26 18.38
CA ASP A 368 -10.16 17.85 17.99
C ASP A 368 -11.04 17.49 16.79
N VAL A 369 -12.24 18.06 16.70
CA VAL A 369 -13.13 17.87 15.53
C VAL A 369 -12.49 18.39 14.24
N GLN A 370 -11.70 19.46 14.33
CA GLN A 370 -10.97 20.04 13.20
C GLN A 370 -9.75 19.19 12.83
N LYS A 371 -8.98 18.71 13.82
CA LYS A 371 -7.87 17.76 13.58
C LYS A 371 -8.37 16.50 12.88
N ALA A 372 -9.48 15.93 13.35
CA ALA A 372 -10.10 14.75 12.78
C ALA A 372 -10.52 14.94 11.32
N GLN A 373 -11.08 16.10 10.96
CA GLN A 373 -11.42 16.42 9.57
C GLN A 373 -10.18 16.47 8.68
N VAL A 374 -9.08 17.09 9.14
CA VAL A 374 -7.82 17.15 8.37
C VAL A 374 -7.23 15.74 8.16
N CYS A 375 -7.17 14.94 9.23
CA CYS A 375 -6.67 13.56 9.14
C CYS A 375 -7.52 12.68 8.21
N ARG A 376 -8.84 12.84 8.23
CA ARG A 376 -9.74 12.10 7.34
C ARG A 376 -9.55 12.47 5.87
N LEU A 377 -9.36 13.75 5.56
CA LEU A 377 -9.22 14.24 4.17
C LEU A 377 -7.84 13.97 3.57
N LEU A 378 -6.78 13.95 4.38
CA LEU A 378 -5.40 13.75 3.91
C LEU A 378 -4.87 12.32 4.13
N GLY A 379 -5.68 11.43 4.71
CA GLY A 379 -5.26 10.12 5.18
C GLY A 379 -4.47 10.20 6.48
N GLY A 380 -4.94 9.48 7.51
CA GLY A 380 -4.36 9.51 8.86
C GLY A 380 -4.40 8.14 9.52
N ASP A 381 -3.40 7.33 9.20
CA ASP A 381 -2.66 6.39 10.08
C ASP A 381 -1.34 6.09 9.36
N ALA A 382 -0.55 7.13 9.10
CA ALA A 382 0.87 6.92 8.81
C ALA A 382 1.58 7.16 10.13
N GLU A 383 2.07 6.09 10.77
CA GLU A 383 3.04 6.19 11.86
C GLU A 383 4.07 7.27 11.49
N VAL A 384 4.06 8.36 12.26
CA VAL A 384 5.17 9.29 12.24
C VAL A 384 6.36 8.51 12.77
N ALA A 385 7.30 8.15 11.90
CA ALA A 385 8.58 7.61 12.36
C ALA A 385 9.14 8.62 13.37
N PRO A 386 9.35 8.24 14.65
CA PRO A 386 9.91 9.15 15.63
C PRO A 386 11.33 9.53 15.20
N ALA A 387 11.79 10.72 15.58
CA ALA A 387 13.22 11.01 15.49
C ALA A 387 13.96 10.00 16.38
N PRO A 388 15.09 9.43 15.93
CA PRO A 388 15.83 8.49 16.76
C PRO A 388 16.28 9.19 18.04
N LEU A 389 15.77 8.73 19.19
CA LEU A 389 16.24 9.14 20.50
C LEU A 389 17.74 8.87 20.60
N CYS A 390 18.48 9.82 21.18
CA CYS A 390 19.90 9.66 21.40
C CYS A 390 20.11 8.52 22.42
N PRO A 391 20.90 7.46 22.11
CA PRO A 391 20.92 6.26 22.95
C PRO A 391 21.41 6.54 24.38
N GLN A 392 20.52 6.40 25.36
CA GLN A 392 20.81 6.46 26.80
C GLN A 392 21.25 5.07 27.27
N LYS A 393 22.57 4.82 27.32
CA LYS A 393 23.16 3.48 27.54
C LYS A 393 22.85 2.89 28.92
N ASP A 394 22.68 3.74 29.91
CA ASP A 394 22.28 3.44 31.29
C ASP A 394 20.92 2.75 31.38
N LEU A 395 19.92 3.18 30.59
CA LEU A 395 18.57 2.60 30.63
C LEU A 395 18.50 1.15 30.12
N SER A 396 19.37 0.76 29.18
CA SER A 396 19.43 -0.63 28.71
C SER A 396 19.97 -1.61 29.75
N ALA A 397 20.79 -1.14 30.70
CA ALA A 397 21.26 -1.96 31.81
C ALA A 397 20.16 -2.19 32.84
N MET A 398 19.32 -1.18 33.09
CA MET A 398 18.24 -1.24 34.09
C MET A 398 16.98 -1.97 33.58
N TYR A 399 16.54 -1.66 32.35
CA TYR A 399 15.26 -2.14 31.81
C TYR A 399 15.41 -3.19 30.70
N GLY A 400 16.63 -3.64 30.45
CA GLY A 400 16.96 -4.70 29.50
C GLY A 400 17.22 -4.22 28.07
N GLN A 401 17.76 -5.13 27.25
CA GLN A 401 18.23 -4.85 25.90
C GLN A 401 17.16 -4.15 25.04
N GLY A 402 17.50 -2.99 24.48
CA GLY A 402 16.60 -2.19 23.64
C GLY A 402 15.94 -1.00 24.37
N ALA A 403 16.04 -0.94 25.70
CA ALA A 403 15.42 0.13 26.49
C ALA A 403 16.03 1.52 26.26
N SER A 404 17.25 1.62 25.71
CA SER A 404 17.90 2.90 25.35
C SER A 404 17.19 3.69 24.23
N LYS A 405 16.13 3.13 23.65
CA LYS A 405 15.31 3.74 22.60
C LYS A 405 14.03 4.40 23.13
N TYR A 406 13.81 4.38 24.43
CA TYR A 406 12.62 4.89 25.11
C TYR A 406 13.06 5.82 26.23
N ASP A 407 12.24 6.81 26.57
CA ASP A 407 12.47 7.66 27.73
C ASP A 407 12.23 6.90 29.05
N GLU A 408 12.82 7.40 30.13
CA GLU A 408 12.78 6.73 31.44
C GLU A 408 11.36 6.68 32.04
N GLU A 409 10.51 7.68 31.78
CA GLU A 409 9.13 7.73 32.27
C GLU A 409 8.28 6.62 31.63
N THR A 410 8.38 6.45 30.30
CA THR A 410 7.77 5.34 29.56
C THR A 410 8.21 3.98 30.08
N LEU A 411 9.50 3.82 30.42
CA LEU A 411 10.04 2.56 30.94
C LEU A 411 9.57 2.27 32.38
N GLN A 412 9.44 3.31 33.21
CA GLN A 412 8.88 3.20 34.56
C GLN A 412 7.40 2.82 34.52
N GLU A 413 6.61 3.45 33.62
CA GLU A 413 5.22 3.08 33.41
C GLU A 413 5.12 1.64 32.88
N TRP A 414 5.91 1.29 31.85
CA TRP A 414 5.97 -0.07 31.30
C TRP A 414 6.23 -1.13 32.38
N GLN A 415 7.18 -0.86 33.29
CA GLN A 415 7.51 -1.76 34.39
C GLN A 415 6.36 -1.87 35.39
N SER A 416 5.75 -0.75 35.78
CA SER A 416 4.60 -0.70 36.68
C SER A 416 3.40 -1.49 36.13
N ARG A 417 3.06 -1.24 34.86
CA ARG A 417 2.03 -1.96 34.11
C ARG A 417 2.35 -3.45 34.03
N GLY A 418 3.62 -3.82 33.84
CA GLY A 418 4.05 -5.22 33.76
C GLY A 418 3.86 -5.98 35.06
N VAL A 419 4.10 -5.31 36.19
CA VAL A 419 3.82 -5.85 37.53
C VAL A 419 2.31 -6.01 37.74
N ALA A 420 1.51 -5.02 37.36
CA ALA A 420 0.05 -5.08 37.44
C ALA A 420 -0.53 -6.22 36.58
N ALA A 421 -0.06 -6.36 35.34
CA ALA A 421 -0.46 -7.42 34.41
C ALA A 421 -0.12 -8.82 34.97
N SER A 422 1.07 -8.98 35.55
CA SER A 422 1.49 -10.24 36.18
C SER A 422 0.65 -10.56 37.42
N LYS A 423 0.29 -9.55 38.22
CA LYS A 423 -0.59 -9.70 39.38
C LYS A 423 -2.00 -10.15 38.96
N ALA A 424 -2.60 -9.48 37.96
CA ALA A 424 -3.90 -9.84 37.41
C ALA A 424 -3.91 -11.26 36.83
N ALA A 425 -2.86 -11.64 36.09
CA ALA A 425 -2.72 -12.99 35.54
C ALA A 425 -2.62 -14.08 36.63
N LYS A 426 -1.94 -13.80 37.75
CA LYS A 426 -1.88 -14.71 38.92
C LYS A 426 -3.24 -14.86 39.59
N GLN A 427 -4.03 -13.80 39.62
CA GLN A 427 -5.40 -13.80 40.16
C GLN A 427 -6.42 -14.41 39.20
N ARG A 428 -5.99 -14.85 38.00
CA ARG A 428 -6.85 -15.37 36.92
C ARG A 428 -7.88 -14.35 36.41
N ASP A 429 -7.65 -13.06 36.67
CA ASP A 429 -8.40 -11.98 36.03
C ASP A 429 -7.80 -11.73 34.64
N TRP A 430 -8.24 -12.56 33.68
CA TRP A 430 -7.73 -12.52 32.32
C TRP A 430 -8.17 -11.27 31.56
N THR A 431 -9.20 -10.56 32.02
CA THR A 431 -9.66 -9.31 31.40
C THR A 431 -8.73 -8.16 31.79
N ALA A 432 -8.46 -7.98 33.08
CA ALA A 432 -7.49 -6.98 33.54
C ALA A 432 -6.07 -7.33 33.08
N ALA A 433 -5.68 -8.61 33.06
CA ALA A 433 -4.37 -9.02 32.55
C ALA A 433 -4.20 -8.72 31.05
N CYS A 434 -5.24 -8.90 30.22
CA CYS A 434 -5.16 -8.52 28.80
C CYS A 434 -4.98 -7.02 28.62
N LEU A 435 -5.74 -6.20 29.36
CA LEU A 435 -5.65 -4.74 29.30
C LEU A 435 -4.25 -4.24 29.68
N GLU A 436 -3.71 -4.71 30.81
CA GLU A 436 -2.39 -4.26 31.27
C GLU A 436 -1.24 -4.82 30.40
N PHE A 437 -1.35 -6.05 29.87
CA PHE A 437 -0.37 -6.55 28.90
C PHE A 437 -0.45 -5.84 27.54
N GLU A 438 -1.63 -5.40 27.10
CA GLU A 438 -1.81 -4.55 25.91
C GLU A 438 -1.12 -3.19 26.10
N ALA A 439 -1.29 -2.57 27.27
CA ALA A 439 -0.61 -1.34 27.63
C ALA A 439 0.93 -1.53 27.65
N CYS A 440 1.45 -2.61 28.26
CA CYS A 440 2.87 -2.92 28.26
C CYS A 440 3.45 -3.11 26.85
N VAL A 441 2.75 -3.83 25.98
CA VAL A 441 3.21 -4.09 24.60
C VAL A 441 3.19 -2.80 23.79
N SER A 442 2.24 -1.90 24.06
CA SER A 442 2.15 -0.60 23.40
C SER A 442 3.29 0.32 23.82
N LEU A 443 3.67 0.32 25.10
CA LEU A 443 4.79 1.13 25.61
C LEU A 443 6.15 0.58 25.18
N ARG A 444 6.29 -0.75 25.00
CA ARG A 444 7.55 -1.37 24.60
C ARG A 444 7.37 -2.55 23.62
N PRO A 445 7.13 -2.27 22.33
CA PRO A 445 6.83 -3.31 21.34
C PRO A 445 8.04 -4.18 20.98
N ASP A 446 9.26 -3.70 21.20
CA ASP A 446 10.50 -4.48 20.98
C ASP A 446 10.77 -5.53 22.09
N TRP A 447 9.99 -5.53 23.18
CA TRP A 447 10.11 -6.51 24.24
C TRP A 447 9.23 -7.75 23.98
N GLU A 448 9.80 -8.71 23.26
CA GLU A 448 9.13 -9.93 22.78
C GLU A 448 8.39 -10.73 23.88
N LYS A 449 8.90 -10.72 25.11
CA LYS A 449 8.26 -11.40 26.24
C LYS A 449 6.89 -10.79 26.60
N GLY A 450 6.70 -9.49 26.40
CA GLY A 450 5.42 -8.82 26.64
C GLY A 450 4.33 -9.30 25.68
N VAL A 451 4.67 -9.41 24.38
CA VAL A 451 3.77 -9.90 23.33
C VAL A 451 3.36 -11.35 23.58
N ALA A 452 4.31 -12.20 23.98
CA ALA A 452 4.03 -13.59 24.35
C ALA A 452 3.07 -13.69 25.56
N CYS A 453 3.25 -12.87 26.59
CA CYS A 453 2.36 -12.82 27.74
C CYS A 453 0.94 -12.36 27.38
N LEU A 454 0.81 -11.36 26.50
CA LEU A 454 -0.49 -10.89 26.03
C LEU A 454 -1.26 -11.97 25.26
N LEU A 455 -0.62 -12.63 24.31
CA LEU A 455 -1.25 -13.70 23.53
C LEU A 455 -1.75 -14.83 24.42
N LYS A 456 -0.97 -15.17 25.46
CA LYS A 456 -1.36 -16.15 26.47
C LYS A 456 -2.57 -15.69 27.30
N ALA A 457 -2.59 -14.43 27.74
CA ALA A 457 -3.72 -13.87 28.47
C ALA A 457 -5.01 -13.85 27.61
N ARG A 458 -4.90 -13.48 26.32
CA ARG A 458 -6.03 -13.47 25.37
C ARG A 458 -6.58 -14.88 25.10
N SER A 459 -5.72 -15.89 24.99
CA SER A 459 -6.14 -17.30 24.89
C SER A 459 -6.93 -17.70 26.12
N LYS A 460 -6.41 -17.42 27.32
CA LYS A 460 -7.06 -17.76 28.58
C LYS A 460 -8.39 -17.04 28.79
N ARG A 461 -8.52 -15.79 28.32
CA ARG A 461 -9.78 -15.06 28.33
C ARG A 461 -10.83 -15.68 27.41
N ARG A 462 -10.44 -16.16 26.22
CA ARG A 462 -11.33 -16.88 25.28
C ARG A 462 -11.78 -18.22 25.84
N GLU A 463 -10.86 -18.95 26.47
CA GLU A 463 -11.17 -20.20 27.17
C GLU A 463 -12.17 -19.95 28.32
N ALA A 464 -12.00 -18.88 29.11
CA ALA A 464 -12.93 -18.53 30.18
C ALA A 464 -14.33 -18.13 29.64
N ALA A 465 -14.40 -17.38 28.54
CA ALA A 465 -15.66 -16.97 27.92
C ALA A 465 -16.43 -18.13 27.25
N GLN A 466 -15.73 -19.17 26.78
CA GLN A 466 -16.36 -20.38 26.24
C GLN A 466 -16.98 -21.27 27.33
N VAL A 467 -16.43 -21.23 28.56
CA VAL A 467 -16.95 -22.02 29.69
C VAL A 467 -18.24 -21.40 30.25
N ASP A 468 -18.38 -20.07 30.24
CA ASP A 468 -19.60 -19.39 30.71
C ASP A 468 -20.75 -19.40 29.66
N GLY A 469 -20.44 -19.63 28.37
CA GLY A 469 -21.41 -19.58 27.27
C GLY A 469 -22.12 -20.90 26.91
N ASP A 470 -21.60 -22.04 27.38
CA ASP A 470 -22.08 -23.39 26.99
C ASP A 470 -23.26 -23.91 27.87
N GLY A 471 -23.63 -23.18 28.93
CA GLY A 471 -24.67 -23.60 29.87
C GLY A 471 -26.12 -23.33 29.44
N GLY A 472 -26.37 -22.53 28.39
CA GLY A 472 -27.66 -21.82 28.26
C GLY A 472 -28.52 -22.06 27.01
N ARG A 473 -28.04 -22.70 25.94
CA ARG A 473 -28.78 -22.70 24.66
C ARG A 473 -28.77 -24.05 23.97
N ARG A 474 -29.49 -25.00 24.56
CA ARG A 474 -29.83 -26.27 23.92
C ARG A 474 -31.29 -26.63 24.21
N MET A 475 -32.22 -25.83 23.70
CA MET A 475 -33.62 -26.21 23.53
C MET A 475 -34.24 -25.24 22.53
N GLU A 476 -34.92 -25.76 21.49
CA GLU A 476 -35.94 -25.07 20.69
C GLU A 476 -35.45 -23.83 19.89
N GLU A 477 -35.39 -23.79 18.56
CA GLU A 477 -36.42 -24.15 17.58
C GLU A 477 -35.77 -24.29 16.21
N ALA A 478 -35.98 -25.44 15.60
CA ALA A 478 -36.11 -25.53 14.15
C ALA A 478 -37.49 -25.01 13.78
N VAL A 479 -37.59 -24.14 12.75
CA VAL A 479 -38.71 -23.98 11.80
C VAL A 479 -38.44 -22.75 10.92
N THR A 480 -38.12 -22.99 9.64
CA THR A 480 -38.36 -22.14 8.43
C THR A 480 -37.81 -20.70 8.39
N SER A 481 -37.35 -20.10 7.31
CA SER A 481 -37.28 -20.39 5.87
C SER A 481 -36.44 -19.25 5.25
N ALA A 482 -35.68 -19.58 4.20
CA ALA A 482 -35.28 -18.78 3.03
C ALA A 482 -35.04 -17.25 3.17
N THR A 483 -33.94 -16.74 2.61
CA THR A 483 -33.88 -16.30 1.20
C THR A 483 -32.43 -16.07 0.77
N VAL A 484 -32.17 -16.48 -0.48
CA VAL A 484 -30.91 -16.46 -1.24
C VAL A 484 -30.63 -15.06 -1.82
N ALA A 485 -29.35 -14.71 -1.99
CA ALA A 485 -28.93 -13.87 -3.11
C ALA A 485 -27.54 -14.34 -3.62
N ALA A 486 -27.58 -15.08 -4.72
CA ALA A 486 -26.43 -15.53 -5.50
C ALA A 486 -26.09 -14.51 -6.60
N THR A 487 -24.89 -14.63 -7.17
CA THR A 487 -24.62 -14.27 -8.58
C THR A 487 -23.61 -15.26 -9.17
N PRO A 488 -23.63 -15.49 -10.51
CA PRO A 488 -23.55 -16.86 -11.04
C PRO A 488 -22.27 -17.14 -11.83
N ALA A 489 -21.92 -18.41 -11.92
CA ALA A 489 -21.14 -18.94 -13.04
C ALA A 489 -21.69 -20.30 -13.47
N SER A 490 -22.07 -20.38 -14.76
CA SER A 490 -22.55 -21.57 -15.44
C SER A 490 -21.47 -22.65 -15.52
N SER A 491 -21.80 -23.91 -15.23
CA SER A 491 -21.26 -25.04 -16.02
C SER A 491 -22.07 -26.32 -15.82
N LYS A 492 -22.14 -27.11 -16.90
CA LYS A 492 -22.76 -28.45 -16.97
C LYS A 492 -22.15 -29.41 -15.92
N PRO A 493 -22.86 -30.48 -15.51
CA PRO A 493 -22.32 -31.47 -14.59
C PRO A 493 -21.02 -32.09 -15.15
N LEU A 494 -19.91 -31.91 -14.43
CA LEU A 494 -18.62 -32.48 -14.76
C LEU A 494 -18.72 -34.02 -14.77
N ARG A 495 -18.18 -34.66 -15.81
CA ARG A 495 -18.09 -36.14 -15.85
C ARG A 495 -17.32 -36.66 -14.63
N ARG A 496 -17.72 -37.83 -14.10
CA ARG A 496 -17.00 -38.51 -13.01
C ARG A 496 -15.53 -38.71 -13.37
N LEU A 497 -14.65 -38.54 -12.39
CA LEU A 497 -13.21 -38.78 -12.56
C LEU A 497 -12.94 -40.24 -12.95
N GLY A 498 -12.06 -40.43 -13.94
CA GLY A 498 -11.68 -41.76 -14.42
C GLY A 498 -10.90 -42.57 -13.37
N ALA A 499 -10.79 -43.88 -13.62
CA ALA A 499 -10.06 -44.82 -12.76
C ALA A 499 -8.55 -44.54 -12.69
N HIS A 500 -8.00 -43.74 -13.61
CA HIS A 500 -6.59 -43.34 -13.65
C HIS A 500 -6.23 -42.24 -12.64
N VAL A 501 -7.23 -41.61 -12.01
CA VAL A 501 -6.99 -40.57 -10.99
C VAL A 501 -6.81 -41.25 -9.62
N PRO A 502 -5.76 -40.90 -8.86
CA PRO A 502 -5.45 -41.57 -7.59
C PRO A 502 -6.46 -41.24 -6.48
N LEU A 503 -6.66 -42.18 -5.56
CA LEU A 503 -7.56 -42.02 -4.41
C LEU A 503 -6.92 -41.23 -3.27
N PHE A 504 -5.62 -41.42 -3.09
CA PHE A 504 -4.85 -40.77 -2.03
C PHE A 504 -3.59 -40.13 -2.61
N VAL A 505 -3.46 -38.82 -2.43
CA VAL A 505 -2.35 -38.02 -2.93
C VAL A 505 -1.57 -37.42 -1.77
N VAL A 506 -0.27 -37.65 -1.77
CA VAL A 506 0.67 -37.05 -0.81
C VAL A 506 1.59 -36.11 -1.58
N LEU A 507 1.63 -34.84 -1.20
CA LEU A 507 2.55 -33.89 -1.82
C LEU A 507 3.93 -34.02 -1.18
N ALA A 508 5.00 -33.86 -1.97
CA ALA A 508 6.37 -33.81 -1.47
C ALA A 508 7.16 -32.71 -2.21
N GLY A 509 8.02 -31.98 -1.50
CA GLY A 509 8.71 -30.82 -2.08
C GLY A 509 9.14 -29.81 -1.03
N LEU A 510 9.95 -28.84 -1.46
CA LEU A 510 10.40 -27.77 -0.59
C LEU A 510 9.31 -26.70 -0.41
N PRO A 511 9.32 -25.95 0.71
CA PRO A 511 8.47 -24.76 0.84
C PRO A 511 8.68 -23.82 -0.35
N GLY A 512 7.60 -23.37 -0.98
CA GLY A 512 7.66 -22.54 -2.20
C GLY A 512 7.72 -23.30 -3.52
N ALA A 513 7.75 -24.64 -3.51
CA ALA A 513 7.76 -25.45 -4.74
C ALA A 513 6.41 -25.46 -5.48
N GLY A 514 5.31 -25.02 -4.85
CA GLY A 514 3.98 -24.90 -5.47
C GLY A 514 2.95 -25.95 -5.03
N GLN A 515 3.26 -26.73 -3.99
CA GLN A 515 2.41 -27.80 -3.45
C GLN A 515 1.00 -27.31 -3.08
N SER A 516 0.89 -26.28 -2.23
CA SER A 516 -0.40 -25.74 -1.81
C SER A 516 -1.22 -25.15 -2.95
N THR A 517 -0.57 -24.54 -3.93
CA THR A 517 -1.24 -24.00 -5.12
C THR A 517 -1.86 -25.12 -5.94
N PHE A 518 -1.15 -26.24 -6.12
CA PHE A 518 -1.67 -27.43 -6.78
C PHE A 518 -2.82 -28.08 -5.98
N ALA A 519 -2.66 -28.23 -4.66
CA ALA A 519 -3.64 -28.84 -3.78
C ALA A 519 -4.96 -28.05 -3.76
N LYS A 520 -4.86 -26.73 -3.66
CA LYS A 520 -6.01 -25.81 -3.70
C LYS A 520 -6.66 -25.86 -5.08
N ALA A 521 -5.91 -25.86 -6.18
CA ALA A 521 -6.49 -25.94 -7.52
C ALA A 521 -7.34 -27.21 -7.74
N LEU A 522 -6.88 -28.37 -7.24
CA LEU A 522 -7.64 -29.63 -7.27
C LEU A 522 -8.95 -29.54 -6.47
N ALA A 523 -8.87 -29.06 -5.23
CA ALA A 523 -10.02 -28.98 -4.32
C ALA A 523 -11.08 -27.96 -4.78
N HIS A 524 -10.66 -26.82 -5.34
CA HIS A 524 -11.59 -25.82 -5.88
C HIS A 524 -12.24 -26.26 -7.18
N SER A 525 -11.52 -27.02 -8.01
CA SER A 525 -12.06 -27.48 -9.29
C SER A 525 -13.12 -28.57 -9.12
N ARG A 526 -13.07 -29.35 -8.03
CA ARG A 526 -13.83 -30.60 -7.87
C ARG A 526 -14.10 -30.96 -6.42
N GLU A 527 -15.38 -31.11 -6.08
CA GLU A 527 -15.84 -31.47 -4.72
C GLU A 527 -15.46 -32.90 -4.29
N GLU A 528 -15.03 -33.76 -5.22
CA GLU A 528 -14.54 -35.10 -4.89
C GLU A 528 -13.24 -35.07 -4.07
N TRP A 529 -12.47 -33.98 -4.10
CA TRP A 529 -11.22 -33.83 -3.35
C TRP A 529 -11.45 -33.24 -1.95
N LEU A 530 -10.99 -33.95 -0.94
CA LEU A 530 -10.81 -33.44 0.41
C LEU A 530 -9.35 -33.01 0.58
N LEU A 531 -9.12 -31.72 0.79
CA LEU A 531 -7.81 -31.16 1.08
C LEU A 531 -7.55 -31.14 2.59
N ILE A 532 -6.39 -31.65 2.99
CA ILE A 532 -5.84 -31.49 4.33
C ILE A 532 -4.57 -30.67 4.23
N ASP A 533 -4.64 -29.42 4.68
CA ASP A 533 -3.49 -28.51 4.74
C ASP A 533 -2.86 -28.57 6.15
N SER A 534 -1.61 -29.04 6.22
CA SER A 534 -0.91 -29.19 7.49
C SER A 534 -0.55 -27.86 8.16
N ASP A 535 -0.50 -26.76 7.42
CA ASP A 535 -0.29 -25.42 8.00
C ASP A 535 -1.58 -24.86 8.61
N GLU A 536 -2.76 -25.31 8.15
CA GLU A 536 -4.07 -24.84 8.62
C GLU A 536 -4.68 -25.75 9.72
N THR A 537 -4.37 -27.06 9.70
CA THR A 537 -4.93 -28.05 10.63
C THR A 537 -4.29 -28.06 12.03
N GLY A 538 -3.17 -27.36 12.23
CA GLY A 538 -2.49 -27.25 13.52
C GLY A 538 -1.29 -28.18 13.66
N GLY A 539 -1.06 -28.73 14.85
CA GLY A 539 0.11 -29.55 15.15
C GLY A 539 0.10 -30.92 14.45
N ARG A 540 1.17 -31.68 14.66
CA ARG A 540 1.35 -33.02 14.07
C ARG A 540 0.18 -33.97 14.42
N ARG A 541 -0.31 -33.93 15.66
CA ARG A 541 -1.38 -34.83 16.13
C ARG A 541 -2.71 -34.51 15.46
N GLU A 542 -2.99 -33.23 15.29
CA GLU A 542 -4.20 -32.72 14.65
C GLU A 542 -4.20 -33.03 13.15
N THR A 543 -3.04 -32.88 12.49
CA THR A 543 -2.87 -33.31 11.08
C THR A 543 -3.11 -34.82 10.94
N GLU A 544 -2.50 -35.65 11.80
CA GLU A 544 -2.66 -37.11 11.76
C GLU A 544 -4.12 -37.53 12.00
N ALA A 545 -4.82 -36.87 12.93
CA ALA A 545 -6.25 -37.09 13.18
C ALA A 545 -7.12 -36.69 11.99
N ALA A 546 -6.83 -35.55 11.34
CA ALA A 546 -7.53 -35.10 10.14
C ALA A 546 -7.35 -36.10 8.99
N VAL A 547 -6.14 -36.64 8.80
CA VAL A 547 -5.85 -37.67 7.78
C VAL A 547 -6.66 -38.92 8.06
N CYS A 548 -6.71 -39.38 9.31
CA CYS A 548 -7.52 -40.54 9.68
C CYS A 548 -9.02 -40.33 9.41
N ALA A 549 -9.55 -39.14 9.72
CA ALA A 549 -10.94 -38.78 9.44
C ALA A 549 -11.21 -38.73 7.92
N GLY A 550 -10.27 -38.15 7.15
CA GLY A 550 -10.33 -38.07 5.69
C GLY A 550 -10.36 -39.45 5.04
N CYS A 551 -9.47 -40.37 5.44
CA CYS A 551 -9.45 -41.75 4.95
C CYS A 551 -10.77 -42.48 5.22
N LYS A 552 -11.36 -42.30 6.41
CA LYS A 552 -12.68 -42.88 6.74
C LYS A 552 -13.79 -42.33 5.85
N SER A 553 -13.77 -41.02 5.56
CA SER A 553 -14.70 -40.37 4.63
C SER A 553 -14.58 -40.94 3.22
N VAL A 554 -13.35 -41.06 2.71
CA VAL A 554 -13.07 -41.65 1.39
C VAL A 554 -13.56 -43.09 1.31
N THR A 555 -13.29 -43.92 2.31
CA THR A 555 -13.74 -45.31 2.35
C THR A 555 -15.26 -45.43 2.44
N ALA A 556 -15.92 -44.53 3.18
CA ALA A 556 -17.38 -44.46 3.23
C ALA A 556 -17.98 -44.00 1.88
N ALA A 557 -17.31 -43.12 1.15
CA ALA A 557 -17.71 -42.73 -0.20
C ALA A 557 -17.50 -43.86 -1.23
N ALA A 558 -16.41 -44.62 -1.12
CA ALA A 558 -16.14 -45.80 -1.96
C ALA A 558 -17.24 -46.86 -1.80
N LYS A 559 -17.66 -47.16 -0.56
CA LYS A 559 -18.79 -48.08 -0.28
C LYS A 559 -20.12 -47.64 -0.89
N ARG A 560 -20.30 -46.34 -1.16
CA ARG A 560 -21.52 -45.76 -1.75
C ARG A 560 -21.46 -45.61 -3.28
N GLY A 561 -20.50 -46.27 -3.95
CA GLY A 561 -20.41 -46.25 -5.42
C GLY A 561 -19.46 -45.20 -6.02
N GLY A 562 -18.50 -44.70 -5.24
CA GLY A 562 -17.24 -44.12 -5.75
C GLY A 562 -17.33 -42.80 -6.50
N GLY A 563 -18.30 -41.92 -6.20
CA GLY A 563 -18.44 -40.64 -6.91
C GLY A 563 -19.24 -39.57 -6.18
N GLY A 564 -18.87 -39.27 -4.93
CA GLY A 564 -19.51 -38.23 -4.12
C GLY A 564 -18.49 -37.27 -3.51
N LYS A 565 -18.98 -36.21 -2.85
CA LYS A 565 -18.14 -35.24 -2.14
C LYS A 565 -17.14 -35.94 -1.21
N HIS A 566 -15.89 -35.49 -1.27
CA HIS A 566 -14.77 -36.01 -0.46
C HIS A 566 -14.50 -37.52 -0.65
N SER A 567 -14.61 -38.01 -1.89
CA SER A 567 -14.25 -39.39 -2.26
C SER A 567 -12.77 -39.60 -2.57
N ARG A 568 -11.95 -38.54 -2.55
CA ARG A 568 -10.49 -38.56 -2.76
C ARG A 568 -9.82 -37.67 -1.73
N LEU A 569 -8.60 -38.02 -1.33
CA LEU A 569 -7.87 -37.31 -0.28
C LEU A 569 -6.54 -36.78 -0.82
N ILE A 570 -6.24 -35.51 -0.54
CA ILE A 570 -4.94 -34.89 -0.80
C ILE A 570 -4.39 -34.26 0.47
N VAL A 571 -3.14 -34.56 0.78
CA VAL A 571 -2.44 -34.04 1.96
C VAL A 571 -1.34 -33.08 1.51
N ASP A 572 -1.52 -31.80 1.86
CA ASP A 572 -0.57 -30.74 1.59
C ASP A 572 0.40 -30.57 2.78
N LYS A 573 1.60 -31.13 2.58
CA LYS A 573 2.74 -31.06 3.49
C LYS A 573 4.04 -31.25 2.70
N CYS A 574 5.15 -30.66 3.15
CA CYS A 574 6.43 -30.77 2.44
C CYS A 574 6.99 -32.20 2.38
N ASN A 575 6.72 -33.04 3.39
CA ASN A 575 7.04 -34.48 3.43
C ASN A 575 8.47 -34.82 2.96
N VAL A 576 9.47 -34.07 3.45
CA VAL A 576 10.85 -34.12 2.95
C VAL A 576 11.61 -35.36 3.44
N ARG A 577 11.28 -35.91 4.62
CA ARG A 577 11.95 -37.10 5.18
C ARG A 577 11.21 -38.40 4.85
N THR A 578 11.95 -39.49 4.72
CA THR A 578 11.39 -40.83 4.49
C THR A 578 10.49 -41.27 5.64
N ALA A 579 10.91 -41.03 6.89
CA ALA A 579 10.15 -41.38 8.08
C ALA A 579 8.79 -40.66 8.17
N GLU A 580 8.69 -39.42 7.67
CA GLU A 580 7.43 -38.66 7.66
C GLU A 580 6.44 -39.27 6.69
N ARG A 581 6.89 -39.60 5.48
CA ARG A 581 6.07 -40.28 4.47
C ARG A 581 5.62 -41.66 4.95
N ALA A 582 6.54 -42.44 5.52
CA ALA A 582 6.23 -43.76 6.08
C ALA A 582 5.19 -43.68 7.21
N SER A 583 5.31 -42.70 8.11
CA SER A 583 4.33 -42.50 9.20
C SER A 583 2.94 -42.15 8.65
N LEU A 584 2.85 -41.28 7.64
CA LEU A 584 1.60 -40.89 7.02
C LEU A 584 0.93 -42.07 6.30
N LEU A 585 1.72 -42.87 5.57
CA LEU A 585 1.24 -44.05 4.86
C LEU A 585 0.77 -45.14 5.83
N ALA A 586 1.50 -45.38 6.92
CA ALA A 586 1.12 -46.34 7.95
C ALA A 586 -0.23 -46.00 8.61
N LEU A 587 -0.56 -44.71 8.73
CA LEU A 587 -1.86 -44.24 9.21
C LEU A 587 -2.96 -44.38 8.15
N ALA A 588 -2.66 -44.04 6.90
CA ALA A 588 -3.67 -43.94 5.85
C ALA A 588 -4.04 -45.29 5.22
N LEU A 589 -3.05 -46.13 4.89
CA LEU A 589 -3.24 -47.36 4.11
C LEU A 589 -4.23 -48.36 4.75
N PRO A 590 -4.23 -48.61 6.08
CA PRO A 590 -5.20 -49.53 6.70
C PRO A 590 -6.64 -49.03 6.66
N LEU A 591 -6.85 -47.72 6.48
CA LEU A 591 -8.17 -47.08 6.51
C LEU A 591 -8.78 -46.92 5.13
N LEU A 592 -7.99 -47.07 4.06
CA LEU A 592 -8.43 -46.93 2.67
C LEU A 592 -8.93 -48.26 2.09
N PRO A 593 -9.73 -48.26 1.01
CA PRO A 593 -10.21 -49.48 0.35
C PRO A 593 -9.04 -50.35 -0.15
N GLN A 594 -9.22 -51.67 -0.23
CA GLN A 594 -8.14 -52.59 -0.61
C GLN A 594 -7.56 -52.27 -2.00
N LYS A 595 -6.22 -52.18 -2.07
CA LYS A 595 -5.38 -51.62 -3.16
C LYS A 595 -5.61 -50.11 -3.42
N PRO A 596 -5.25 -49.22 -2.47
CA PRO A 596 -5.34 -47.79 -2.73
C PRO A 596 -4.30 -47.36 -3.77
N ASP A 597 -4.74 -46.78 -4.89
CA ASP A 597 -3.86 -46.05 -5.82
C ASP A 597 -3.35 -44.80 -5.09
N THR A 598 -2.22 -44.99 -4.38
CA THR A 598 -1.55 -43.97 -3.58
C THR A 598 -0.44 -43.37 -4.42
N THR A 599 -0.54 -42.07 -4.68
CA THR A 599 0.41 -41.33 -5.50
C THR A 599 1.11 -40.26 -4.68
N VAL A 600 2.45 -40.23 -4.77
CA VAL A 600 3.25 -39.14 -4.23
C VAL A 600 3.59 -38.18 -5.36
N VAL A 601 3.19 -36.90 -5.25
CA VAL A 601 3.55 -35.87 -6.23
C VAL A 601 4.73 -35.07 -5.70
N TYR A 602 5.90 -35.29 -6.30
CA TYR A 602 7.14 -34.61 -5.95
C TYR A 602 7.37 -33.39 -6.85
N PHE A 603 7.42 -32.21 -6.23
CA PHE A 603 7.72 -30.94 -6.88
C PHE A 603 9.23 -30.69 -6.87
N ALA A 604 9.89 -31.03 -7.98
CA ALA A 604 11.32 -30.90 -8.19
C ALA A 604 11.73 -29.46 -8.59
N THR A 605 11.11 -28.44 -7.97
CA THR A 605 11.53 -27.04 -8.18
C THR A 605 12.87 -26.81 -7.50
N GLU A 606 13.79 -26.13 -8.19
CA GLU A 606 15.13 -25.84 -7.65
C GLU A 606 15.08 -25.08 -6.33
N THR A 607 16.02 -25.42 -5.43
CA THR A 607 16.14 -24.81 -4.09
C THR A 607 16.25 -23.27 -4.16
N ALA A 608 16.98 -22.73 -5.13
CA ALA A 608 17.12 -21.29 -5.31
C ALA A 608 15.78 -20.61 -5.61
N THR A 609 15.02 -21.17 -6.55
CA THR A 609 13.67 -20.70 -6.90
C THR A 609 12.71 -20.79 -5.71
N CYS A 610 12.81 -21.86 -4.90
CA CYS A 610 12.02 -22.00 -3.68
C CYS A 610 12.35 -20.92 -2.64
N ILE A 611 13.63 -20.61 -2.44
CA ILE A 611 14.09 -19.54 -1.54
C ILE A 611 13.52 -18.19 -1.97
N GLU A 612 13.59 -17.87 -3.26
CA GLU A 612 13.04 -16.62 -3.81
C GLU A 612 11.53 -16.53 -3.58
N ARG A 613 10.79 -17.61 -3.89
CA ARG A 613 9.33 -17.69 -3.74
C ARG A 613 8.86 -17.60 -2.29
N VAL A 614 9.63 -18.14 -1.34
CA VAL A 614 9.29 -18.03 0.09
C VAL A 614 9.67 -16.66 0.64
N ALA A 615 10.80 -16.08 0.20
CA ALA A 615 11.21 -14.74 0.62
C ALA A 615 10.22 -13.65 0.19
N SER A 616 9.49 -13.87 -0.91
CA SER A 616 8.43 -12.98 -1.38
C SER A 616 7.06 -13.22 -0.72
N ARG A 617 6.92 -14.06 0.32
CA ARG A 617 5.64 -14.30 1.03
C ARG A 617 5.66 -13.66 2.44
N THR A 618 4.75 -12.71 2.72
CA THR A 618 4.51 -12.11 4.05
C THR A 618 3.45 -12.84 4.86
N ASP A 619 2.74 -13.81 4.28
CA ASP A 619 1.53 -14.39 4.89
C ASP A 619 1.66 -15.92 4.97
N HIS A 620 2.73 -16.42 5.58
CA HIS A 620 2.89 -17.86 5.84
C HIS A 620 2.50 -18.16 7.31
N PRO A 621 1.56 -19.09 7.57
CA PRO A 621 1.10 -19.39 8.93
C PRO A 621 2.23 -19.86 9.86
N SER A 622 3.11 -20.70 9.31
CA SER A 622 4.14 -21.45 10.06
C SER A 622 5.59 -20.94 9.94
N ILE A 623 5.87 -19.96 9.06
CA ILE A 623 7.23 -19.44 8.81
C ILE A 623 7.24 -17.92 9.07
N PRO A 624 7.90 -17.45 10.14
CA PRO A 624 8.00 -16.02 10.44
C PRO A 624 8.71 -15.24 9.33
N TYR A 625 8.33 -13.97 9.16
CA TYR A 625 8.92 -13.07 8.19
C TYR A 625 10.46 -13.00 8.35
N GLY A 626 11.21 -13.19 7.26
CA GLY A 626 12.68 -13.23 7.27
C GLY A 626 13.29 -14.62 7.56
N HIS A 627 12.50 -15.61 8.01
CA HIS A 627 12.98 -16.98 8.31
C HIS A 627 12.75 -18.00 7.18
N GLY A 628 12.22 -17.56 6.03
CA GLY A 628 11.97 -18.41 4.87
C GLY A 628 13.21 -19.07 4.27
N ARG A 629 14.30 -18.32 4.12
CA ARG A 629 15.56 -18.86 3.55
C ARG A 629 16.18 -19.95 4.45
N PRO A 630 16.36 -19.75 5.77
CA PRO A 630 16.81 -20.81 6.67
C PRO A 630 15.92 -22.05 6.67
N ALA A 631 14.59 -21.89 6.61
CA ALA A 631 13.65 -23.01 6.58
C ALA A 631 13.80 -23.86 5.31
N VAL A 632 13.82 -23.23 4.13
CA VAL A 632 14.02 -23.94 2.85
C VAL A 632 15.39 -24.63 2.81
N GLN A 633 16.45 -23.97 3.26
CA GLN A 633 17.80 -24.57 3.31
C GLN A 633 17.88 -25.77 4.27
N SER A 634 17.23 -25.68 5.43
CA SER A 634 17.16 -26.78 6.41
C SER A 634 16.39 -27.98 5.83
N MET A 635 15.23 -27.74 5.21
CA MET A 635 14.43 -28.79 4.59
C MET A 635 15.09 -29.40 3.35
N ALA A 636 15.84 -28.62 2.57
CA ALA A 636 16.62 -29.15 1.45
C ALA A 636 17.73 -30.09 1.92
N LYS A 637 18.37 -29.82 3.06
CA LYS A 637 19.35 -30.74 3.67
C LYS A 637 18.70 -32.01 4.23
N ALA A 638 17.44 -31.92 4.65
CA ALA A 638 16.68 -33.04 5.19
C ALA A 638 15.86 -33.80 4.13
N LEU A 639 15.97 -33.42 2.85
CA LEU A 639 15.22 -34.03 1.76
C LEU A 639 15.84 -35.39 1.41
N GLU A 640 15.08 -36.44 1.66
CA GLU A 640 15.44 -37.82 1.35
C GLU A 640 14.52 -38.33 0.23
N LEU A 641 15.10 -38.74 -0.90
CA LEU A 641 14.37 -39.28 -2.05
C LEU A 641 14.92 -40.65 -2.43
N PRO A 642 14.09 -41.59 -2.91
CA PRO A 642 14.59 -42.81 -3.52
C PRO A 642 15.45 -42.50 -4.76
N ALA A 643 16.50 -43.30 -4.99
CA ALA A 643 17.47 -43.03 -6.06
C ALA A 643 16.84 -42.86 -7.45
N ALA A 644 15.83 -43.69 -7.77
CA ALA A 644 15.10 -43.61 -9.04
C ALA A 644 14.28 -42.31 -9.18
N VAL A 645 13.73 -41.78 -8.08
CA VAL A 645 12.98 -40.51 -8.05
C VAL A 645 13.94 -39.33 -8.19
N ALA A 646 15.09 -39.38 -7.49
CA ALA A 646 16.14 -38.37 -7.62
C ALA A 646 16.69 -38.29 -9.06
N ALA A 647 16.94 -39.45 -9.69
CA ALA A 647 17.34 -39.52 -11.10
C ALA A 647 16.27 -38.94 -12.04
N ALA A 648 15.00 -39.24 -11.80
CA ALA A 648 13.89 -38.69 -12.58
C ALA A 648 13.74 -37.16 -12.42
N ALA A 649 14.07 -36.61 -11.26
CA ALA A 649 14.10 -35.16 -11.02
C ALA A 649 15.25 -34.45 -11.74
N GLN A 650 16.39 -35.13 -11.93
CA GLN A 650 17.58 -34.58 -12.59
C GLN A 650 17.60 -34.78 -14.12
N ALA A 651 16.74 -35.63 -14.68
CA ALA A 651 16.69 -35.87 -16.11
C ALA A 651 16.20 -34.62 -16.88
N LYS A 652 16.85 -34.32 -18.03
CA LYS A 652 16.58 -33.15 -18.88
C LYS A 652 15.09 -32.89 -19.08
N GLU A 653 14.64 -31.65 -18.91
CA GLU A 653 13.23 -31.28 -18.99
C GLU A 653 12.58 -31.77 -20.29
N GLY A 654 11.40 -32.40 -20.16
CA GLY A 654 10.54 -32.79 -21.27
C GLY A 654 9.11 -32.27 -21.01
N ALA A 655 8.27 -32.26 -22.04
CA ALA A 655 6.92 -31.69 -21.94
C ALA A 655 5.96 -32.47 -21.01
N ALA A 656 6.27 -33.74 -20.70
CA ALA A 656 5.45 -34.60 -19.83
C ALA A 656 6.10 -34.82 -18.45
N TRP A 657 5.27 -34.93 -17.41
CA TRP A 657 5.69 -35.37 -16.08
C TRP A 657 6.15 -36.83 -16.11
N ARG A 658 6.98 -37.21 -15.14
CA ARG A 658 7.53 -38.57 -15.04
C ARG A 658 6.81 -39.37 -13.98
N SER A 659 6.53 -40.63 -14.26
CA SER A 659 6.00 -41.59 -13.28
C SER A 659 7.07 -42.64 -13.00
N VAL A 660 7.37 -42.86 -11.72
CA VAL A 660 8.32 -43.89 -11.26
C VAL A 660 7.64 -44.70 -10.17
N GLU A 661 7.68 -46.03 -10.24
CA GLU A 661 7.19 -46.89 -9.17
C GLU A 661 8.35 -47.28 -8.26
N VAL A 662 8.25 -46.95 -6.98
CA VAL A 662 9.25 -47.29 -5.96
C VAL A 662 8.52 -47.65 -4.66
N ASP A 663 8.93 -48.75 -4.03
CA ASP A 663 8.36 -49.24 -2.77
C ASP A 663 6.83 -49.43 -2.79
N GLY A 664 6.28 -49.83 -3.95
CA GLY A 664 4.84 -50.02 -4.14
C GLY A 664 4.03 -48.72 -4.21
N LEU A 665 4.68 -47.57 -4.33
CA LEU A 665 4.06 -46.25 -4.49
C LEU A 665 4.34 -45.70 -5.90
N ARG A 666 3.34 -45.04 -6.48
CA ARG A 666 3.52 -44.28 -7.72
C ARG A 666 4.06 -42.88 -7.37
N TRP A 667 5.26 -42.55 -7.84
CA TRP A 667 5.85 -41.22 -7.73
C TRP A 667 5.66 -40.45 -9.03
N ILE A 668 4.99 -39.30 -8.96
CA ILE A 668 4.90 -38.36 -10.07
C ILE A 668 5.88 -37.21 -9.81
N VAL A 669 6.84 -37.03 -10.72
CA VAL A 669 7.82 -35.95 -10.63
C VAL A 669 7.45 -34.84 -11.60
N VAL A 670 7.26 -33.64 -11.06
CA VAL A 670 6.98 -32.40 -11.81
C VAL A 670 8.09 -31.38 -11.59
N ASN A 671 8.61 -30.78 -12.66
CA ASN A 671 9.67 -29.79 -12.61
C ASN A 671 9.27 -28.42 -13.21
N SER A 672 8.17 -28.35 -13.94
CA SER A 672 7.71 -27.12 -14.58
C SER A 672 6.22 -26.85 -14.32
N PHE A 673 5.83 -25.58 -14.47
CA PHE A 673 4.43 -25.17 -14.36
C PHE A 673 3.54 -25.79 -15.44
N GLU A 674 4.09 -26.03 -16.63
CA GLU A 674 3.39 -26.71 -17.72
C GLU A 674 3.05 -28.16 -17.35
N GLN A 675 3.99 -28.89 -16.75
CA GLN A 675 3.75 -30.25 -16.27
C GLN A 675 2.71 -30.28 -15.14
N VAL A 676 2.74 -29.30 -14.22
CA VAL A 676 1.74 -29.18 -13.15
C VAL A 676 0.34 -28.97 -13.72
N ASN A 677 0.17 -28.06 -14.68
CA ASN A 677 -1.15 -27.81 -15.30
C ASN A 677 -1.62 -28.98 -16.13
N ALA A 678 -0.72 -29.64 -16.85
CA ALA A 678 -1.08 -30.79 -17.65
C ALA A 678 -1.44 -32.00 -16.75
N LEU A 679 -0.81 -32.14 -15.58
CA LEU A 679 -1.21 -33.10 -14.54
C LEU A 679 -2.59 -32.75 -13.95
N LEU A 680 -2.84 -31.50 -13.58
CA LEU A 680 -4.16 -31.02 -13.12
C LEU A 680 -5.26 -31.31 -14.15
N SER A 681 -4.99 -31.00 -15.42
CA SER A 681 -5.91 -31.28 -16.51
C SER A 681 -6.16 -32.79 -16.67
N SER A 682 -5.13 -33.63 -16.53
CA SER A 682 -5.29 -35.09 -16.59
C SER A 682 -6.16 -35.64 -15.46
N TRP A 683 -6.19 -34.93 -14.32
CA TRP A 683 -7.02 -35.24 -13.16
C TRP A 683 -8.34 -34.46 -13.14
N GLY A 684 -8.69 -33.82 -14.26
CA GLY A 684 -9.97 -33.16 -14.47
C GLY A 684 -10.14 -31.84 -13.70
N ALA A 685 -9.05 -31.16 -13.35
CA ALA A 685 -9.03 -29.85 -12.71
C ALA A 685 -8.56 -28.74 -13.68
N GLY A 686 -8.95 -27.49 -13.39
CA GLY A 686 -8.47 -26.32 -14.11
C GLY A 686 -7.00 -26.00 -13.81
N PRO A 687 -6.38 -25.08 -14.58
CA PRO A 687 -5.00 -24.65 -14.32
C PRO A 687 -4.86 -24.06 -12.93
N ALA A 688 -3.69 -24.20 -12.31
CA ALA A 688 -3.45 -23.67 -10.98
C ALA A 688 -3.48 -22.13 -11.02
N GLU A 689 -4.39 -21.50 -10.25
CA GLU A 689 -4.39 -20.03 -10.11
C GLU A 689 -3.08 -19.57 -9.47
N VAL A 690 -2.30 -18.79 -10.21
CA VAL A 690 -1.12 -18.13 -9.68
C VAL A 690 -1.61 -16.87 -8.98
N ALA A 691 -1.55 -16.85 -7.64
CA ALA A 691 -1.70 -15.60 -6.90
C ALA A 691 -0.75 -14.56 -7.52
N PRO A 692 -1.22 -13.35 -7.87
CA PRO A 692 -0.39 -12.35 -8.51
C PRO A 692 0.89 -12.18 -7.68
N ALA A 693 2.04 -12.27 -8.33
CA ALA A 693 3.34 -12.13 -7.67
C ALA A 693 3.48 -10.69 -7.14
N GLY A 694 2.91 -10.42 -5.97
CA GLY A 694 3.11 -9.19 -5.24
C GLY A 694 4.57 -9.12 -4.83
N PHE A 695 5.28 -8.09 -5.29
CA PHE A 695 6.63 -7.80 -4.84
C PHE A 695 6.60 -7.48 -3.34
N LYS A 696 7.14 -8.38 -2.51
CA LYS A 696 7.36 -8.15 -1.09
C LYS A 696 8.80 -7.69 -0.87
N LYS A 697 8.91 -6.62 -0.09
CA LYS A 697 10.09 -5.78 0.16
C LYS A 697 11.19 -6.56 0.90
N PHE A 698 12.34 -6.84 0.27
CA PHE A 698 13.49 -7.39 1.00
C PHE A 698 14.08 -6.36 1.99
N PRO A 699 14.53 -6.77 3.19
CA PRO A 699 15.28 -5.92 4.11
C PRO A 699 16.68 -5.67 3.55
N ARG A 700 17.10 -4.40 3.46
CA ARG A 700 18.44 -4.01 3.01
C ARG A 700 19.46 -4.37 4.09
N THR A 701 20.36 -5.31 3.79
CA THR A 701 21.67 -5.41 4.47
C THR A 701 22.50 -4.18 4.06
N ARG A 702 23.00 -3.41 5.03
CA ARG A 702 24.03 -2.38 4.80
C ARG A 702 25.33 -3.09 4.40
N HIS A 703 25.78 -2.92 3.18
CA HIS A 703 27.20 -3.04 2.87
C HIS A 703 27.76 -1.67 2.50
N VAL A 704 28.87 -1.41 3.18
CA VAL A 704 29.67 -0.20 3.28
C VAL A 704 30.31 0.12 1.93
N LEU A 705 30.43 1.42 1.64
CA LEU A 705 31.33 2.08 0.71
C LEU A 705 32.28 1.15 -0.07
N ASN A 706 32.13 1.10 -1.40
CA ASN A 706 33.23 0.77 -2.28
C ASN A 706 33.70 2.07 -2.95
N THR A 707 34.65 2.74 -2.30
CA THR A 707 35.41 3.86 -2.85
C THR A 707 36.30 3.35 -3.95
N GLY A 708 36.19 3.97 -5.13
CA GLY A 708 36.99 3.64 -6.31
C GLY A 708 38.49 3.57 -5.99
N GLY A 709 39.13 2.55 -6.55
CA GLY A 709 40.57 2.41 -6.54
C GLY A 709 41.22 3.60 -7.24
N SER A 710 42.18 4.22 -6.58
CA SER A 710 43.17 5.08 -7.19
C SER A 710 44.49 4.91 -6.46
N ALA A 711 45.52 4.75 -7.28
CA ALA A 711 46.93 4.52 -7.05
C ALA A 711 47.53 4.96 -5.70
N VAL A 712 48.38 4.06 -5.19
CA VAL A 712 49.46 4.31 -4.24
C VAL A 712 50.48 5.30 -4.85
N PRO A 713 50.93 6.30 -4.08
CA PRO A 713 52.36 6.37 -3.81
C PRO A 713 52.69 6.60 -2.33
N SER A 714 53.80 5.97 -1.94
CA SER A 714 54.45 5.91 -0.63
C SER A 714 54.72 7.26 0.04
N PRO A 715 54.77 7.33 1.39
CA PRO A 715 55.45 8.41 2.09
C PRO A 715 56.90 8.04 2.41
N ILE A 716 57.81 8.87 1.91
CA ILE A 716 59.23 8.94 2.23
C ILE A 716 59.41 9.74 3.52
N THR A 717 60.10 9.11 4.48
CA THR A 717 61.00 9.63 5.53
C THR A 717 60.66 10.88 6.36
N SER A 718 60.65 10.63 7.68
CA SER A 718 61.47 11.24 8.74
C SER A 718 61.40 12.73 9.12
N HIS A 719 61.47 12.89 10.44
CA HIS A 719 62.11 13.95 11.24
C HIS A 719 61.32 15.20 11.69
N ASN A 720 61.18 15.21 13.03
CA ASN A 720 61.65 16.21 13.99
C ASN A 720 60.98 17.59 14.09
N SER A 721 60.44 17.76 15.31
CA SER A 721 60.80 18.79 16.30
C SER A 721 60.23 20.21 16.19
N HIS A 722 59.65 20.61 17.33
CA HIS A 722 59.66 21.95 17.92
C HIS A 722 58.83 23.03 17.23
N ASN A 723 58.33 24.07 17.88
CA ASN A 723 57.99 24.45 19.26
C ASN A 723 57.39 25.88 19.10
N MET A 724 56.78 26.41 20.16
CA MET A 724 56.44 27.82 20.40
C MET A 724 55.06 28.32 19.96
N GLY A 725 54.32 28.81 20.97
CA GLY A 725 53.14 29.70 20.86
C GLY A 725 53.53 31.12 20.43
N PRO A 726 52.71 32.15 20.72
CA PRO A 726 51.95 32.38 21.95
C PRO A 726 50.46 32.07 21.90
#